data_AF-A0A843BZD2-F1
#
_entry.id   AF-A0A843BZD2-F1
#
_cell.length_a   1.000
_cell.length_b   1.000
_cell.length_c   1.000
_cell.angle_alpha   90.00
_cell.angle_beta   90.00
_cell.angle_gamma   90.00
#
_symmetry.space_group_name_H-M   'P 1'
#
loop_
_entity.id
_entity.type
_entity.pdbx_description
1 polymer ?
#
loop_
_entity_poly.entity_id
_entity_poly.type
_entity_poly.pdbx_seq_one_letter_code
_entity_poly.pdbx_strand_id
1 'polypeptide(L)'
;MTSTNVTTQATIVILKPEDNFEAQSGWEEEIAFYEQAKRDDNFGSFLTPDYEILGYYGWEDPEIVEPNNPLNDINVALDVEDNVHVFWSGRLDGEWVLYHNVKNNVTGVWSDKEVIGSTASEYYGLMDVKTDSKGRIHIIWLDNQYLKYRKYDNGTWNNPSSVGYGEQPRLQLTNESEPKVLYIASSSIYNIDFYTSDYNNESNSWHNEVFTGFYSYSASSINFNYHLAYEGGQERSFFIQTGTYSIRHSYYSRTYYMYYDLFWKENETAPFSYTGISQTYEIPSAQYYTPKPHIFSTADGNLHIIFNVPTGEDEYSIMYQKVTHEGVTTPVVLSTKAAQSCFIKGIIDSFGRIVLLWNWVQYTSGTTAGLYMKTFSPNTNSWSADVLLNPGHGYSQYPDLAVDSDGNVHMAWVDQVDNIRTIYYRKGWSDKDEDGLMNFEERETYGTDPDDPDTDDDQMLDGEEIANGFDPFNPDEDTDGMLDGYEFHYGLDPYTNDSLGDLDGDSLLNIDEFLANTYPNDNDSDDDAVNDYNEVKVYFSDPLNTDSDDDLLDDGLEVNIIGSNPISNDTDSDTMLDYWEYSYGLSVNILVNDSALDPDGDGLINYYEHIWWINPGIVDFEYDGLDDYQEVMVWGTHPREPDTDKDGYWDGVEVNGIYAPTNPAANATGYVFTDPTLKDTDNDLLSDKTEIIINTNPLDNDTDDDLMLDGYEWIFNLNPSNASDAYVDLDGDTLTNYEEFLLWTDPNKTDTDGDKFWDNVELVYGSDPTLYDTDGDGLNDYDEIIVLGTNVTNPDTDYDNLNDYLEVHVYGSDPHVVDTDGDTLLDGDEVYIYNTHPADRDTDGDLVEDNVELDYGSNPTIIDTDFDGMDDYFEWLYGLDPQIDDSGLDFDNDGVSNGEEFLHDANPLVNDTDLDGLTDFEEIAIYYTLADIVDTDEDGLSDYEELFVYNTLPHDPDTDDDRLIDGDEIVLGTNPLLGDSDSDGISDGQELIDETDPLDPNDNMNYTIMRYIFIIFGSIIGTILIYYIAPFFISRLSKEEEIKWVREGMLWRRKKSERMLNSNNYNNENQES
;
A
#
# COMPACT_ATOMS: atom_id res chain seq x y z
N MET A 1 35.00 53.75 -21.12
CA MET A 1 35.70 54.71 -22.01
C MET A 1 36.30 53.93 -23.18
N THR A 2 36.41 54.51 -24.39
CA THR A 2 37.28 54.05 -25.52
C THR A 2 37.28 52.54 -25.87
N SER A 3 36.49 52.07 -26.87
CA SER A 3 36.76 52.06 -28.34
C SER A 3 37.63 50.87 -28.78
N THR A 4 37.34 50.05 -29.81
CA THR A 4 36.96 50.29 -31.23
C THR A 4 36.76 48.92 -31.94
N ASN A 5 36.04 48.67 -33.06
CA ASN A 5 35.13 49.44 -33.95
C ASN A 5 34.57 48.55 -35.10
N VAL A 6 33.43 48.94 -35.74
CA VAL A 6 33.10 48.83 -37.20
C VAL A 6 32.76 47.42 -37.78
N THR A 7 31.70 47.14 -38.58
CA THR A 7 30.46 47.80 -39.12
C THR A 7 29.58 46.68 -39.76
N THR A 8 28.25 46.72 -39.94
CA THR A 8 27.31 47.69 -40.62
C THR A 8 25.86 47.45 -40.12
N GLN A 9 25.02 48.44 -39.77
CA GLN A 9 24.08 49.20 -40.65
C GLN A 9 23.16 48.32 -41.56
N ALA A 10 21.82 48.47 -41.68
CA ALA A 10 20.87 49.54 -41.28
C ALA A 10 19.37 49.02 -41.38
N THR A 11 18.42 49.31 -40.45
CA THR A 11 17.45 50.45 -40.47
C THR A 11 16.06 50.27 -41.18
N ILE A 12 14.97 50.29 -40.36
CA ILE A 12 13.65 50.98 -40.55
C ILE A 12 12.37 50.28 -41.16
N VAL A 13 11.28 50.30 -40.35
CA VAL A 13 9.82 50.56 -40.64
C VAL A 13 8.77 49.44 -40.88
N ILE A 14 7.97 49.20 -39.83
CA ILE A 14 6.49 49.30 -39.70
C ILE A 14 5.57 49.13 -40.94
N LEU A 15 4.71 48.10 -40.91
CA LEU A 15 3.26 48.08 -41.25
C LEU A 15 2.63 46.97 -40.37
N LYS A 16 1.88 47.20 -39.28
CA LYS A 16 0.47 47.65 -39.09
C LYS A 16 -0.65 46.75 -39.71
N PRO A 17 -1.72 46.41 -38.94
CA PRO A 17 -2.75 45.43 -39.32
C PRO A 17 -4.09 46.08 -39.75
N GLU A 18 -4.88 45.38 -40.57
CA GLU A 18 -6.33 45.60 -40.85
C GLU A 18 -6.94 44.21 -41.20
N ASP A 19 -7.95 43.72 -40.47
CA ASP A 19 -9.39 43.67 -40.86
C ASP A 19 -9.76 42.46 -41.78
N ASN A 20 -10.93 41.81 -41.73
CA ASN A 20 -12.08 41.78 -40.81
C ASN A 20 -13.07 40.65 -41.23
N PHE A 21 -13.83 40.11 -40.26
CA PHE A 21 -15.25 39.70 -40.35
C PHE A 21 -15.74 38.52 -41.24
N GLU A 22 -16.56 37.67 -40.59
CA GLU A 22 -17.80 37.02 -41.06
C GLU A 22 -17.74 35.97 -42.21
N ALA A 23 -18.58 34.92 -42.26
CA ALA A 23 -19.44 34.25 -41.26
C ALA A 23 -20.12 33.02 -41.92
N GLN A 24 -20.64 32.11 -41.07
CA GLN A 24 -21.81 31.23 -41.31
C GLN A 24 -21.72 30.03 -42.28
N SER A 25 -22.02 28.86 -41.69
CA SER A 25 -22.84 27.73 -42.21
C SER A 25 -22.38 26.96 -43.46
N GLY A 26 -22.42 25.63 -43.50
CA GLY A 26 -22.94 24.62 -42.56
C GLY A 26 -23.62 23.46 -43.31
N TRP A 27 -24.12 22.46 -42.57
CA TRP A 27 -24.80 21.22 -43.05
C TRP A 27 -23.79 20.18 -43.60
N GLU A 28 -23.45 19.14 -42.81
CA GLU A 28 -24.20 17.87 -42.56
C GLU A 28 -23.89 16.82 -43.66
N GLU A 29 -23.74 15.51 -43.40
CA GLU A 29 -24.34 14.67 -42.34
C GLU A 29 -23.57 13.32 -42.19
N GLU A 30 -23.57 12.73 -40.97
CA GLU A 30 -23.67 11.26 -40.67
C GLU A 30 -22.53 10.27 -41.07
N ILE A 31 -22.17 9.19 -40.33
CA ILE A 31 -22.82 8.45 -39.21
C ILE A 31 -21.77 7.94 -38.18
N ALA A 32 -22.02 8.14 -36.89
CA ALA A 32 -21.73 7.16 -35.81
C ALA A 32 -22.69 7.42 -34.64
N PHE A 33 -23.49 6.43 -34.25
CA PHE A 33 -24.65 6.61 -33.37
C PHE A 33 -24.77 5.45 -32.39
N TYR A 34 -24.51 5.68 -31.09
CA TYR A 34 -25.19 5.12 -29.91
C TYR A 34 -24.62 5.78 -28.63
N GLU A 35 -25.31 5.70 -27.48
CA GLU A 35 -24.88 6.24 -26.16
C GLU A 35 -24.96 7.78 -25.91
N GLN A 36 -26.03 8.48 -26.32
CA GLN A 36 -26.39 9.74 -25.63
C GLN A 36 -27.91 9.94 -25.44
N ALA A 37 -28.46 9.30 -24.40
CA ALA A 37 -29.88 9.41 -24.04
C ALA A 37 -30.13 9.51 -22.52
N LYS A 38 -29.40 10.40 -21.81
CA LYS A 38 -29.63 10.67 -20.36
C LYS A 38 -29.44 12.13 -19.89
N ARG A 39 -29.38 13.12 -20.80
CA ARG A 39 -29.42 14.56 -20.44
C ARG A 39 -30.68 15.25 -20.98
N ASP A 40 -31.82 15.00 -20.33
CA ASP A 40 -32.85 16.03 -20.06
C ASP A 40 -34.03 15.43 -19.27
N ASP A 41 -34.01 15.58 -17.93
CA ASP A 41 -35.26 15.86 -17.22
C ASP A 41 -34.97 16.77 -16.01
N ASN A 42 -35.45 18.01 -16.09
CA ASN A 42 -35.10 19.10 -15.18
C ASN A 42 -35.87 19.00 -13.85
N PHE A 43 -35.20 18.63 -12.75
CA PHE A 43 -35.63 19.00 -11.38
C PHE A 43 -34.43 19.07 -10.40
N GLY A 44 -33.82 20.25 -10.23
CA GLY A 44 -32.67 20.39 -9.32
C GLY A 44 -32.13 21.81 -9.08
N SER A 45 -32.89 22.87 -9.34
CA SER A 45 -32.37 24.25 -9.22
C SER A 45 -32.59 24.87 -7.83
N PHE A 46 -31.72 24.57 -6.86
CA PHE A 46 -31.38 25.48 -5.74
C PHE A 46 -30.10 25.00 -5.01
N LEU A 47 -28.93 25.41 -5.48
CA LEU A 47 -27.69 25.42 -4.69
C LEU A 47 -27.06 26.81 -4.74
N THR A 48 -26.60 27.28 -3.59
CA THR A 48 -25.77 28.49 -3.45
C THR A 48 -24.29 28.09 -3.44
N PRO A 49 -23.39 28.87 -4.06
CA PRO A 49 -21.97 28.56 -4.07
C PRO A 49 -21.33 29.00 -2.75
N ASP A 50 -20.92 28.05 -1.90
CA ASP A 50 -20.09 28.27 -0.69
C ASP A 50 -19.64 26.92 -0.06
N TYR A 51 -19.60 25.81 -0.82
CA TYR A 51 -19.02 24.53 -0.38
C TYR A 51 -18.20 23.92 -1.52
N GLU A 52 -16.93 23.67 -1.24
CA GLU A 52 -16.02 22.90 -2.09
C GLU A 52 -16.51 21.44 -2.13
N ILE A 53 -16.57 20.87 -3.34
CA ILE A 53 -16.98 19.48 -3.57
C ILE A 53 -15.71 18.63 -3.64
N LEU A 54 -15.02 18.51 -2.50
CA LEU A 54 -13.82 17.69 -2.32
C LEU A 54 -14.23 16.34 -1.72
N GLY A 55 -14.69 15.40 -2.56
CA GLY A 55 -15.18 14.10 -2.08
C GLY A 55 -15.96 13.26 -3.09
N TYR A 56 -15.54 13.27 -4.36
CA TYR A 56 -16.09 12.40 -5.41
C TYR A 56 -15.04 11.52 -6.12
N TYR A 57 -13.76 11.87 -6.03
CA TYR A 57 -12.66 10.96 -6.36
C TYR A 57 -12.74 9.70 -5.48
N GLY A 58 -12.40 8.55 -6.05
CA GLY A 58 -12.47 7.25 -5.37
C GLY A 58 -13.86 6.64 -5.15
N TRP A 59 -14.99 7.12 -5.71
CA TRP A 59 -16.32 6.51 -5.43
C TRP A 59 -17.29 6.40 -6.63
N GLU A 60 -17.81 5.20 -6.92
CA GLU A 60 -18.83 4.88 -7.96
C GLU A 60 -20.09 5.77 -7.90
N ASP A 61 -20.89 5.89 -8.96
CA ASP A 61 -22.19 6.58 -8.87
C ASP A 61 -23.24 5.77 -8.05
N PRO A 62 -24.06 6.38 -7.16
CA PRO A 62 -25.04 5.65 -6.33
C PRO A 62 -26.10 4.85 -7.12
N GLU A 63 -26.12 3.54 -6.91
CA GLU A 63 -27.10 2.62 -7.51
C GLU A 63 -28.36 2.44 -6.66
N ILE A 64 -29.51 2.18 -7.31
CA ILE A 64 -30.79 1.92 -6.63
C ILE A 64 -31.02 0.40 -6.48
N VAL A 65 -31.06 -0.09 -5.23
CA VAL A 65 -31.35 -1.50 -4.92
C VAL A 65 -32.85 -1.76 -4.75
N GLU A 66 -33.59 -0.85 -4.10
CA GLU A 66 -35.05 -0.95 -3.93
C GLU A 66 -35.72 0.44 -3.83
N PRO A 67 -36.54 0.85 -4.81
CA PRO A 67 -37.21 2.15 -4.80
C PRO A 67 -38.57 2.21 -4.06
N ASN A 68 -39.11 1.09 -3.53
CA ASN A 68 -40.50 1.02 -3.07
C ASN A 68 -40.68 0.92 -1.55
N ASN A 69 -40.33 1.97 -0.80
CA ASN A 69 -40.63 2.09 0.64
C ASN A 69 -40.16 0.90 1.51
N PRO A 70 -38.85 0.59 1.51
CA PRO A 70 -38.26 -0.34 2.47
C PRO A 70 -38.38 0.19 3.92
N LEU A 71 -38.20 -0.72 4.87
CA LEU A 71 -38.38 -0.47 6.30
C LEU A 71 -37.02 -0.23 6.97
N ASN A 72 -37.00 -0.04 8.28
CA ASN A 72 -35.93 0.65 9.03
C ASN A 72 -34.63 -0.17 9.23
N ASP A 73 -34.43 -1.27 8.51
CA ASP A 73 -33.33 -2.20 8.76
C ASP A 73 -32.79 -2.71 7.43
N ILE A 74 -31.54 -2.34 7.16
CA ILE A 74 -30.71 -2.76 6.03
C ILE A 74 -29.37 -3.26 6.57
N ASN A 75 -28.82 -4.33 5.98
CA ASN A 75 -27.45 -4.76 6.18
C ASN A 75 -26.79 -5.01 4.81
N VAL A 76 -25.46 -4.83 4.74
CA VAL A 76 -24.61 -5.23 3.61
C VAL A 76 -23.55 -6.22 4.09
N ALA A 77 -23.19 -7.18 3.26
CA ALA A 77 -22.16 -8.18 3.51
C ALA A 77 -21.60 -8.70 2.19
N LEU A 78 -20.38 -9.23 2.19
CA LEU A 78 -19.74 -9.83 1.01
C LEU A 78 -19.65 -11.36 1.16
N ASP A 79 -19.42 -12.09 0.06
CA ASP A 79 -19.05 -13.50 0.07
C ASP A 79 -17.56 -13.72 -0.31
N VAL A 80 -17.14 -14.94 -0.63
CA VAL A 80 -15.72 -15.26 -0.91
C VAL A 80 -15.25 -14.80 -2.30
N GLU A 81 -16.17 -14.35 -3.15
CA GLU A 81 -15.90 -13.80 -4.49
C GLU A 81 -16.17 -12.28 -4.50
N ASP A 82 -16.25 -11.67 -3.32
CA ASP A 82 -16.66 -10.29 -3.04
C ASP A 82 -17.98 -9.85 -3.72
N ASN A 83 -18.88 -10.82 -3.99
CA ASN A 83 -20.23 -10.50 -4.41
C ASN A 83 -20.94 -9.72 -3.29
N VAL A 84 -21.70 -8.68 -3.63
CA VAL A 84 -22.34 -7.80 -2.63
C VAL A 84 -23.74 -8.27 -2.29
N HIS A 85 -23.97 -8.63 -1.03
CA HIS A 85 -25.28 -9.06 -0.51
C HIS A 85 -25.95 -7.94 0.27
N VAL A 86 -27.07 -7.43 -0.24
CA VAL A 86 -27.90 -6.44 0.46
C VAL A 86 -29.17 -7.09 1.02
N PHE A 87 -29.41 -6.85 2.30
CA PHE A 87 -30.51 -7.40 3.08
C PHE A 87 -31.41 -6.29 3.57
N TRP A 88 -32.74 -6.43 3.48
CA TRP A 88 -33.64 -5.43 4.05
C TRP A 88 -35.02 -5.97 4.41
N SER A 89 -35.66 -5.29 5.37
CA SER A 89 -37.05 -5.57 5.72
C SER A 89 -38.04 -4.79 4.84
N GLY A 90 -39.15 -5.43 4.49
CA GLY A 90 -40.19 -4.85 3.64
C GLY A 90 -41.57 -5.47 3.87
N ARG A 91 -42.52 -5.17 2.98
CA ARG A 91 -43.87 -5.76 3.00
C ARG A 91 -44.21 -6.46 1.70
N LEU A 92 -44.95 -7.56 1.81
CA LEU A 92 -45.54 -8.29 0.69
C LEU A 92 -46.95 -8.72 1.09
N ASP A 93 -47.97 -8.32 0.32
CA ASP A 93 -49.40 -8.56 0.57
C ASP A 93 -49.93 -8.20 1.98
N GLY A 94 -49.19 -7.36 2.72
CA GLY A 94 -49.52 -6.91 4.08
C GLY A 94 -48.78 -7.65 5.20
N GLU A 95 -48.11 -8.75 4.88
CA GLU A 95 -47.18 -9.46 5.76
C GLU A 95 -45.81 -8.77 5.73
N TRP A 96 -45.01 -8.97 6.79
CA TRP A 96 -43.62 -8.52 6.84
C TRP A 96 -42.72 -9.57 6.22
N VAL A 97 -41.73 -9.14 5.44
CA VAL A 97 -40.79 -10.02 4.73
C VAL A 97 -39.37 -9.49 4.83
N LEU A 98 -38.41 -10.41 4.77
CA LEU A 98 -36.98 -10.13 4.64
C LEU A 98 -36.59 -10.44 3.20
N TYR A 99 -36.09 -9.42 2.52
CA TYR A 99 -35.57 -9.48 1.16
C TYR A 99 -34.05 -9.62 1.19
N HIS A 100 -33.53 -10.24 0.15
CA HIS A 100 -32.10 -10.40 -0.14
C HIS A 100 -31.89 -10.16 -1.64
N ASN A 101 -30.82 -9.44 -1.99
CA ASN A 101 -30.36 -9.24 -3.36
C ASN A 101 -28.83 -9.34 -3.41
N VAL A 102 -28.27 -9.78 -4.54
CA VAL A 102 -26.82 -9.94 -4.79
C VAL A 102 -26.39 -9.09 -5.99
N LYS A 103 -25.36 -8.26 -5.88
CA LYS A 103 -24.58 -7.72 -7.02
C LYS A 103 -23.39 -8.65 -7.22
N ASN A 104 -23.22 -9.22 -8.42
CA ASN A 104 -22.03 -10.02 -8.70
C ASN A 104 -20.83 -9.07 -8.93
N ASN A 105 -19.68 -9.33 -8.30
CA ASN A 105 -18.55 -8.41 -8.34
C ASN A 105 -18.02 -8.23 -9.78
N VAL A 106 -17.73 -9.35 -10.45
CA VAL A 106 -17.16 -9.38 -11.82
C VAL A 106 -18.05 -8.73 -12.89
N THR A 107 -19.37 -8.93 -12.84
CA THR A 107 -20.29 -8.41 -13.89
C THR A 107 -20.97 -7.10 -13.51
N GLY A 108 -20.89 -6.68 -12.24
CA GLY A 108 -21.63 -5.53 -11.69
C GLY A 108 -23.16 -5.70 -11.68
N VAL A 109 -23.73 -6.85 -12.07
CA VAL A 109 -25.18 -7.01 -12.24
C VAL A 109 -25.88 -7.49 -10.97
N TRP A 110 -26.99 -6.84 -10.63
CA TRP A 110 -27.91 -7.29 -9.56
C TRP A 110 -28.79 -8.48 -9.98
N SER A 111 -28.97 -9.40 -9.03
CA SER A 111 -29.87 -10.55 -9.14
C SER A 111 -31.36 -10.21 -9.05
N ASP A 112 -32.23 -11.20 -9.32
CA ASP A 112 -33.64 -11.11 -8.95
C ASP A 112 -33.81 -11.18 -7.42
N LYS A 113 -34.46 -10.17 -6.83
CA LYS A 113 -34.76 -10.09 -5.38
C LYS A 113 -35.45 -11.34 -4.81
N GLU A 114 -34.79 -12.02 -3.88
CA GLU A 114 -35.33 -13.19 -3.17
C GLU A 114 -36.08 -12.79 -1.87
N VAL A 115 -37.10 -13.57 -1.49
CA VAL A 115 -37.74 -13.51 -0.15
C VAL A 115 -37.19 -14.64 0.72
N ILE A 116 -36.36 -14.30 1.71
CA ILE A 116 -35.65 -15.29 2.54
C ILE A 116 -36.32 -15.54 3.90
N GLY A 117 -37.33 -14.74 4.28
CA GLY A 117 -38.14 -14.91 5.48
C GLY A 117 -39.46 -14.12 5.44
N SER A 118 -40.47 -14.53 6.21
CA SER A 118 -41.79 -13.86 6.28
C SER A 118 -42.50 -14.05 7.63
N THR A 119 -43.28 -13.06 8.08
CA THR A 119 -44.11 -13.13 9.29
C THR A 119 -45.34 -12.22 9.28
N ALA A 120 -46.34 -12.60 10.07
CA ALA A 120 -47.59 -11.86 10.28
C ALA A 120 -47.52 -10.83 11.43
N SER A 121 -46.35 -10.64 12.06
CA SER A 121 -46.18 -9.85 13.28
C SER A 121 -45.63 -8.45 13.03
N GLU A 122 -46.12 -7.46 13.77
CA GLU A 122 -45.65 -6.06 13.70
C GLU A 122 -44.28 -5.82 14.35
N TYR A 123 -43.71 -6.84 15.02
CA TYR A 123 -42.39 -6.81 15.64
C TYR A 123 -41.35 -7.53 14.74
N TYR A 124 -41.07 -6.92 13.60
CA TYR A 124 -40.06 -7.32 12.62
C TYR A 124 -39.07 -6.16 12.42
N GLY A 125 -37.83 -6.45 12.04
CA GLY A 125 -36.79 -5.42 11.90
C GLY A 125 -35.83 -5.32 13.09
N LEU A 126 -35.17 -6.44 13.40
CA LEU A 126 -33.90 -6.50 14.11
C LEU A 126 -33.16 -7.67 13.47
N MET A 127 -32.29 -7.37 12.52
CA MET A 127 -31.41 -8.34 11.87
C MET A 127 -29.96 -8.01 12.17
N ASP A 128 -29.11 -9.03 12.10
CA ASP A 128 -27.66 -8.92 12.19
C ASP A 128 -27.07 -9.90 11.18
N VAL A 129 -26.16 -9.43 10.34
CA VAL A 129 -25.50 -10.20 9.28
C VAL A 129 -24.01 -10.25 9.55
N LYS A 130 -23.39 -11.40 9.32
CA LYS A 130 -21.93 -11.61 9.40
C LYS A 130 -21.47 -12.55 8.30
N THR A 131 -20.38 -12.20 7.63
CA THR A 131 -19.60 -13.09 6.76
C THR A 131 -18.54 -13.78 7.61
N ASP A 132 -18.28 -15.06 7.35
CA ASP A 132 -17.18 -15.78 7.98
C ASP A 132 -15.93 -15.86 7.10
N SER A 133 -14.81 -16.35 7.66
CA SER A 133 -13.53 -16.53 6.95
C SER A 133 -13.55 -17.55 5.80
N LYS A 134 -14.74 -18.02 5.38
CA LYS A 134 -14.98 -18.86 4.20
C LYS A 134 -16.00 -18.20 3.26
N GLY A 135 -16.24 -16.89 3.42
CA GLY A 135 -17.21 -16.09 2.68
C GLY A 135 -18.67 -16.53 2.84
N ARG A 136 -19.01 -17.31 3.88
CA ARG A 136 -20.38 -17.78 4.07
C ARG A 136 -21.15 -16.73 4.85
N ILE A 137 -22.33 -16.35 4.38
CA ILE A 137 -23.10 -15.28 5.00
C ILE A 137 -24.11 -15.85 5.98
N HIS A 138 -23.96 -15.47 7.24
CA HIS A 138 -24.81 -15.83 8.36
C HIS A 138 -25.78 -14.68 8.65
N ILE A 139 -27.07 -14.97 8.74
CA ILE A 139 -28.11 -13.97 9.07
C ILE A 139 -28.99 -14.47 10.21
N ILE A 140 -29.20 -13.59 11.19
CA ILE A 140 -30.21 -13.75 12.23
C ILE A 140 -31.28 -12.66 12.12
N TRP A 141 -32.55 -13.01 12.35
CA TRP A 141 -33.64 -12.04 12.41
C TRP A 141 -34.73 -12.45 13.40
N LEU A 142 -35.56 -11.46 13.77
CA LEU A 142 -36.70 -11.64 14.65
C LEU A 142 -37.98 -12.02 13.87
N ASP A 143 -38.59 -13.17 14.18
CA ASP A 143 -39.92 -13.60 13.70
C ASP A 143 -40.86 -13.78 14.91
N ASN A 144 -41.70 -12.78 15.16
CA ASN A 144 -42.75 -12.84 16.18
C ASN A 144 -42.23 -13.27 17.58
N GLN A 145 -41.17 -12.60 18.04
CA GLN A 145 -40.42 -12.91 19.28
C GLN A 145 -39.61 -14.23 19.29
N TYR A 146 -39.54 -14.95 18.17
CA TYR A 146 -38.61 -16.07 17.98
C TYR A 146 -37.46 -15.65 17.07
N LEU A 147 -36.24 -15.97 17.49
CA LEU A 147 -35.05 -15.73 16.69
C LEU A 147 -34.90 -16.83 15.64
N LYS A 148 -34.68 -16.40 14.39
CA LYS A 148 -34.52 -17.26 13.22
C LYS A 148 -33.16 -17.05 12.62
N TYR A 149 -32.55 -18.13 12.15
CA TYR A 149 -31.23 -18.10 11.55
C TYR A 149 -31.24 -18.80 10.19
N ARG A 150 -30.47 -18.26 9.25
CA ARG A 150 -30.08 -18.92 8.00
C ARG A 150 -28.60 -18.69 7.72
N LYS A 151 -28.06 -19.53 6.85
CA LYS A 151 -26.73 -19.41 6.26
C LYS A 151 -26.83 -19.51 4.74
N TYR A 152 -26.15 -18.62 4.04
CA TYR A 152 -25.87 -18.69 2.61
C TYR A 152 -24.52 -19.39 2.39
N ASP A 153 -24.46 -20.30 1.43
CA ASP A 153 -23.31 -21.17 1.18
C ASP A 153 -23.39 -21.63 -0.28
N ASN A 154 -22.34 -21.37 -1.08
CA ASN A 154 -22.25 -21.69 -2.51
C ASN A 154 -23.54 -21.42 -3.30
N GLY A 155 -23.95 -20.15 -3.37
CA GLY A 155 -25.11 -19.73 -4.13
C GLY A 155 -26.48 -20.09 -3.52
N THR A 156 -26.53 -20.73 -2.34
CA THR A 156 -27.78 -21.29 -1.80
C THR A 156 -28.00 -21.04 -0.31
N TRP A 157 -29.26 -20.79 0.06
CA TRP A 157 -29.67 -20.68 1.46
C TRP A 157 -30.05 -22.03 2.08
N ASN A 158 -29.58 -22.28 3.31
CA ASN A 158 -30.07 -23.39 4.12
C ASN A 158 -31.55 -23.20 4.56
N ASN A 159 -32.14 -24.24 5.16
CA ASN A 159 -33.48 -24.14 5.75
C ASN A 159 -33.44 -23.29 7.04
N PRO A 160 -34.42 -22.38 7.28
CA PRO A 160 -34.49 -21.59 8.51
C PRO A 160 -34.50 -22.44 9.78
N SER A 161 -33.52 -22.24 10.66
CA SER A 161 -33.52 -22.81 12.00
C SER A 161 -34.07 -21.81 13.03
N SER A 162 -34.42 -22.28 14.23
CA SER A 162 -34.90 -21.43 15.31
C SER A 162 -33.92 -21.48 16.47
N VAL A 163 -33.47 -20.32 16.92
CA VAL A 163 -32.40 -20.15 17.92
C VAL A 163 -33.01 -20.18 19.33
N GLY A 164 -33.89 -19.22 19.61
CA GLY A 164 -34.49 -19.01 20.92
C GLY A 164 -35.70 -18.08 20.86
N TYR A 165 -36.23 -17.72 22.02
CA TYR A 165 -37.28 -16.70 22.19
C TYR A 165 -36.67 -15.47 22.85
N GLY A 166 -36.81 -14.29 22.23
CA GLY A 166 -36.19 -13.07 22.71
C GLY A 166 -36.23 -11.90 21.71
N GLU A 167 -35.42 -10.88 21.99
CA GLU A 167 -35.30 -9.63 21.24
C GLU A 167 -33.84 -9.16 21.14
N GLN A 168 -33.55 -8.28 20.16
CA GLN A 168 -32.23 -7.68 19.91
C GLN A 168 -31.08 -8.68 19.70
N PRO A 169 -31.20 -9.66 18.77
CA PRO A 169 -30.10 -10.59 18.51
C PRO A 169 -28.83 -9.84 18.08
N ARG A 170 -27.69 -10.28 18.60
CA ARG A 170 -26.36 -9.99 18.08
C ARG A 170 -25.68 -11.28 17.66
N LEU A 171 -25.19 -11.30 16.43
CA LEU A 171 -24.50 -12.41 15.81
C LEU A 171 -23.00 -12.15 15.83
N GLN A 172 -22.25 -13.13 16.33
CA GLN A 172 -20.79 -13.16 16.27
C GLN A 172 -20.36 -14.53 15.73
N LEU A 173 -19.15 -14.58 15.17
CA LEU A 173 -18.54 -15.80 14.67
C LEU A 173 -17.32 -16.12 15.54
N THR A 174 -17.10 -17.40 15.82
CA THR A 174 -15.86 -17.89 16.44
C THR A 174 -14.75 -18.00 15.40
N ASN A 175 -13.50 -18.16 15.83
CA ASN A 175 -12.34 -18.41 14.96
C ASN A 175 -12.53 -19.63 14.04
N GLU A 176 -13.34 -20.62 14.45
CA GLU A 176 -13.68 -21.81 13.65
C GLU A 176 -14.84 -21.59 12.65
N SER A 177 -15.29 -20.33 12.50
CA SER A 177 -16.46 -19.95 11.71
C SER A 177 -17.79 -20.53 12.25
N GLU A 178 -17.92 -20.72 13.56
CA GLU A 178 -19.18 -21.15 14.19
C GLU A 178 -20.00 -19.94 14.67
N PRO A 179 -21.31 -19.86 14.35
CA PRO A 179 -22.14 -18.72 14.73
C PRO A 179 -22.63 -18.84 16.19
N LYS A 180 -22.39 -17.76 16.94
CA LYS A 180 -22.82 -17.55 18.33
C LYS A 180 -23.76 -16.34 18.39
N VAL A 181 -24.80 -16.43 19.21
CA VAL A 181 -25.84 -15.40 19.31
C VAL A 181 -26.03 -14.96 20.75
N LEU A 182 -25.91 -13.66 21.02
CA LEU A 182 -26.32 -13.03 22.28
C LEU A 182 -27.65 -12.29 22.08
N TYR A 183 -28.61 -12.50 22.99
CA TYR A 183 -29.93 -11.89 22.89
C TYR A 183 -30.61 -11.70 24.26
N ILE A 184 -31.65 -10.87 24.31
CA ILE A 184 -32.48 -10.66 25.52
C ILE A 184 -33.71 -11.58 25.46
N ALA A 185 -33.86 -12.53 26.39
CA ALA A 185 -35.05 -13.41 26.39
C ALA A 185 -36.21 -12.89 27.26
N SER A 186 -35.90 -12.01 28.23
CA SER A 186 -36.86 -11.48 29.20
C SER A 186 -36.41 -10.11 29.68
N SER A 187 -37.15 -9.07 29.28
CA SER A 187 -36.95 -7.70 29.73
C SER A 187 -38.04 -7.28 30.73
N SER A 188 -37.62 -6.78 31.90
CA SER A 188 -38.47 -6.10 32.86
C SER A 188 -37.78 -4.83 33.34
N ILE A 189 -38.55 -3.86 33.85
CA ILE A 189 -37.99 -2.58 34.34
C ILE A 189 -37.00 -2.70 35.52
N TYR A 190 -36.78 -3.90 36.07
CA TYR A 190 -35.85 -4.16 37.18
C TYR A 190 -34.79 -5.24 36.90
N ASN A 191 -35.00 -6.08 35.89
CA ASN A 191 -34.11 -7.19 35.54
C ASN A 191 -34.21 -7.46 34.03
N ILE A 192 -33.06 -7.61 33.37
CA ILE A 192 -32.96 -8.04 31.98
C ILE A 192 -32.08 -9.29 31.95
N ASP A 193 -32.63 -10.39 31.44
CA ASP A 193 -31.96 -11.68 31.35
C ASP A 193 -31.39 -11.86 29.93
N PHE A 194 -30.06 -11.90 29.85
CA PHE A 194 -29.33 -12.20 28.62
C PHE A 194 -29.15 -13.72 28.45
N TYR A 195 -29.12 -14.15 27.19
CA TYR A 195 -28.98 -15.54 26.77
C TYR A 195 -27.95 -15.62 25.65
N THR A 196 -27.06 -16.60 25.73
CA THR A 196 -26.19 -17.00 24.64
C THR A 196 -26.75 -18.25 23.98
N SER A 197 -26.57 -18.34 22.66
CA SER A 197 -26.86 -19.53 21.87
C SER A 197 -25.66 -19.90 21.04
N ASP A 198 -25.17 -21.12 21.21
CA ASP A 198 -24.04 -21.66 20.47
C ASP A 198 -24.56 -22.67 19.43
N TYR A 199 -24.09 -22.55 18.19
CA TYR A 199 -24.53 -23.42 17.10
C TYR A 199 -23.66 -24.68 17.02
N ASN A 200 -24.23 -25.82 17.41
CA ASN A 200 -23.51 -27.09 17.34
C ASN A 200 -23.55 -27.65 15.90
N ASN A 201 -22.41 -27.59 15.20
CA ASN A 201 -22.25 -28.06 13.83
C ASN A 201 -22.59 -29.56 13.64
N GLU A 202 -22.18 -30.44 14.56
CA GLU A 202 -22.43 -31.90 14.46
C GLU A 202 -23.91 -32.27 14.46
N SER A 203 -24.73 -31.56 15.25
CA SER A 203 -26.15 -31.84 15.42
C SER A 203 -27.07 -30.92 14.61
N ASN A 204 -26.52 -29.88 13.96
CA ASN A 204 -27.27 -28.81 13.29
C ASN A 204 -28.38 -28.25 14.20
N SER A 205 -27.98 -27.87 15.42
CA SER A 205 -28.92 -27.38 16.44
C SER A 205 -28.29 -26.36 17.39
N TRP A 206 -29.13 -25.50 17.94
CA TRP A 206 -28.74 -24.44 18.86
C TRP A 206 -28.76 -24.91 20.32
N HIS A 207 -27.67 -24.67 21.06
CA HIS A 207 -27.61 -24.86 22.50
C HIS A 207 -27.79 -23.51 23.21
N ASN A 208 -28.83 -23.37 24.04
CA ASN A 208 -29.13 -22.12 24.74
C ASN A 208 -28.61 -22.17 26.19
N GLU A 209 -27.66 -21.30 26.51
CA GLU A 209 -27.15 -21.10 27.87
C GLU A 209 -27.68 -19.79 28.49
N VAL A 210 -27.74 -19.75 29.83
CA VAL A 210 -28.31 -18.62 30.58
C VAL A 210 -27.17 -17.78 31.15
N PHE A 211 -27.02 -16.56 30.65
CA PHE A 211 -25.90 -15.66 30.96
C PHE A 211 -26.06 -14.88 32.28
N THR A 212 -27.19 -15.03 32.97
CA THR A 212 -27.62 -14.30 34.19
C THR A 212 -28.13 -12.86 33.94
N GLY A 213 -28.83 -12.30 34.94
CA GLY A 213 -29.64 -11.09 34.80
C GLY A 213 -29.08 -9.88 35.57
N PHE A 214 -29.01 -8.73 34.91
CA PHE A 214 -28.50 -7.48 35.50
C PHE A 214 -29.57 -6.82 36.38
N TYR A 215 -29.31 -6.75 37.69
CA TYR A 215 -30.17 -6.10 38.68
C TYR A 215 -29.86 -4.60 38.81
N SER A 216 -30.75 -3.72 38.33
CA SER A 216 -30.66 -2.28 38.63
C SER A 216 -31.50 -1.91 39.87
N TYR A 217 -30.88 -1.23 40.83
CA TYR A 217 -31.53 -0.88 42.11
C TYR A 217 -32.39 0.40 42.07
N SER A 218 -32.45 1.15 40.95
CA SER A 218 -33.01 2.51 40.96
C SER A 218 -33.58 3.10 39.65
N ALA A 219 -33.60 2.39 38.52
CA ALA A 219 -34.06 2.95 37.25
C ALA A 219 -35.59 2.93 37.05
N SER A 220 -36.09 3.78 36.14
CA SER A 220 -37.49 3.78 35.67
C SER A 220 -37.66 3.32 34.22
N SER A 221 -36.56 3.30 33.46
CA SER A 221 -36.37 2.66 32.16
C SER A 221 -34.87 2.36 32.01
N ILE A 222 -34.52 1.16 31.53
CA ILE A 222 -33.12 0.79 31.25
C ILE A 222 -33.04 0.42 29.78
N ASN A 223 -32.10 1.04 29.06
CA ASN A 223 -31.73 0.62 27.72
C ASN A 223 -30.34 -0.04 27.82
N PHE A 224 -30.12 -1.12 27.09
CA PHE A 224 -28.80 -1.74 26.98
C PHE A 224 -28.40 -1.75 25.51
N ASN A 225 -27.10 -1.58 25.27
CA ASN A 225 -26.45 -1.99 24.03
C ASN A 225 -25.26 -2.87 24.41
N TYR A 226 -24.90 -3.79 23.54
CA TYR A 226 -23.93 -4.83 23.82
C TYR A 226 -23.34 -5.33 22.52
N HIS A 227 -22.14 -5.85 22.60
CA HIS A 227 -21.38 -6.40 21.50
C HIS A 227 -20.58 -7.61 22.01
N LEU A 228 -20.48 -8.64 21.20
CA LEU A 228 -19.61 -9.78 21.47
C LEU A 228 -18.32 -9.54 20.70
N ALA A 229 -17.18 -9.60 21.37
CA ALA A 229 -15.88 -9.71 20.72
C ALA A 229 -15.30 -11.11 20.99
N TYR A 230 -14.25 -11.46 20.29
CA TYR A 230 -13.56 -12.74 20.43
C TYR A 230 -12.06 -12.51 20.24
N GLU A 231 -11.23 -13.13 21.08
CA GLU A 231 -9.78 -12.88 21.13
C GLU A 231 -9.06 -14.20 21.40
N GLY A 232 -8.10 -14.59 20.56
CA GLY A 232 -7.12 -15.64 20.89
C GLY A 232 -7.68 -17.00 21.37
N GLY A 233 -8.94 -17.32 21.09
CA GLY A 233 -9.61 -18.53 21.62
C GLY A 233 -10.20 -18.41 23.03
N GLN A 234 -10.22 -17.21 23.64
CA GLN A 234 -10.93 -16.92 24.89
C GLN A 234 -12.12 -15.97 24.66
N GLU A 235 -13.25 -16.26 25.31
CA GLU A 235 -14.47 -15.45 25.17
C GLU A 235 -14.39 -14.19 26.04
N ARG A 236 -14.48 -12.99 25.42
CA ARG A 236 -14.71 -11.71 26.12
C ARG A 236 -16.05 -11.10 25.68
N SER A 237 -17.04 -11.11 26.57
CA SER A 237 -18.37 -10.56 26.30
C SER A 237 -18.56 -9.16 26.88
N PHE A 238 -18.73 -8.14 26.03
CA PHE A 238 -18.73 -6.74 26.45
C PHE A 238 -20.12 -6.09 26.50
N PHE A 239 -20.44 -5.48 27.64
CA PHE A 239 -21.74 -4.86 27.89
C PHE A 239 -21.61 -3.35 28.15
N ILE A 240 -22.46 -2.55 27.51
CA ILE A 240 -22.58 -1.10 27.75
C ILE A 240 -24.02 -0.77 28.20
N GLN A 241 -24.18 -0.53 29.50
CA GLN A 241 -25.50 -0.20 30.08
C GLN A 241 -25.81 1.30 30.01
N THR A 242 -26.77 1.72 29.17
CA THR A 242 -27.23 3.12 29.09
C THR A 242 -28.49 3.39 29.93
N GLY A 243 -28.29 3.98 31.12
CA GLY A 243 -29.39 4.32 32.03
C GLY A 243 -30.23 5.54 31.60
N THR A 244 -31.50 5.60 32.06
CA THR A 244 -32.29 6.84 32.09
C THR A 244 -33.05 6.97 33.41
N TYR A 245 -33.11 8.18 34.00
CA TYR A 245 -33.65 8.41 35.35
C TYR A 245 -34.74 9.49 35.39
N SER A 246 -36.00 9.08 35.23
CA SER A 246 -37.13 10.02 35.28
C SER A 246 -37.50 10.41 36.71
N ILE A 247 -37.26 11.68 37.07
CA ILE A 247 -37.81 12.32 38.28
C ILE A 247 -39.11 13.06 37.93
N ARG A 248 -40.12 12.95 38.81
CA ARG A 248 -41.49 13.41 38.52
C ARG A 248 -41.55 14.87 38.01
N HIS A 249 -42.07 15.04 36.79
CA HIS A 249 -42.35 16.31 36.09
C HIS A 249 -41.15 17.09 35.51
N SER A 250 -40.01 16.44 35.24
CA SER A 250 -39.03 16.98 34.28
C SER A 250 -38.24 15.83 33.63
N TYR A 251 -38.09 15.90 32.30
CA TYR A 251 -37.30 14.92 31.55
C TYR A 251 -35.82 15.19 31.78
N TYR A 252 -35.14 14.29 32.49
CA TYR A 252 -33.68 14.28 32.63
C TYR A 252 -33.17 12.89 32.26
N SER A 253 -32.32 12.83 31.23
CA SER A 253 -31.51 11.66 30.94
C SER A 253 -30.26 11.68 31.81
N ARG A 254 -29.71 10.51 32.11
CA ARG A 254 -28.35 10.37 32.64
C ARG A 254 -27.77 9.08 32.08
N THR A 255 -27.10 9.22 30.94
CA THR A 255 -26.40 8.12 30.29
C THR A 255 -25.07 7.92 31.01
N TYR A 256 -24.84 6.70 31.43
CA TYR A 256 -23.56 6.21 31.93
C TYR A 256 -23.01 5.24 30.89
N TYR A 257 -21.70 5.23 30.69
CA TYR A 257 -21.01 4.10 30.10
C TYR A 257 -20.34 3.33 31.23
N MET A 258 -20.64 2.03 31.32
CA MET A 258 -20.07 1.12 32.30
C MET A 258 -19.61 -0.11 31.54
N TYR A 259 -18.33 -0.44 31.69
CA TYR A 259 -17.68 -1.58 31.05
C TYR A 259 -17.79 -2.81 31.96
N TYR A 260 -18.10 -3.96 31.36
CA TYR A 260 -18.08 -5.25 32.01
C TYR A 260 -17.22 -6.18 31.15
N ASP A 261 -16.11 -6.64 31.71
CA ASP A 261 -15.29 -7.70 31.14
C ASP A 261 -15.64 -9.02 31.84
N LEU A 262 -15.80 -10.08 31.04
CA LEU A 262 -16.50 -11.31 31.38
C LEU A 262 -15.81 -12.51 30.74
N PHE A 263 -14.96 -13.15 31.55
CA PHE A 263 -14.23 -14.36 31.20
C PHE A 263 -15.08 -15.62 31.45
N TRP A 264 -15.09 -16.52 30.47
CA TRP A 264 -15.57 -17.89 30.64
C TRP A 264 -14.57 -18.72 31.45
N LYS A 265 -15.05 -19.61 32.33
CA LYS A 265 -14.19 -20.55 33.09
C LYS A 265 -14.74 -21.95 33.07
N GLU A 266 -14.04 -22.84 32.38
CA GLU A 266 -14.26 -24.27 32.52
C GLU A 266 -14.06 -24.73 33.97
N ASN A 267 -15.03 -25.49 34.48
CA ASN A 267 -15.01 -26.27 35.74
C ASN A 267 -15.47 -25.59 37.04
N GLU A 268 -16.06 -24.39 37.04
CA GLU A 268 -16.78 -23.90 38.24
C GLU A 268 -18.31 -24.08 38.19
N THR A 269 -18.92 -24.40 39.35
CA THR A 269 -20.39 -24.57 39.47
C THR A 269 -21.20 -23.28 39.34
N ALA A 270 -20.53 -22.16 39.03
CA ALA A 270 -21.07 -20.92 38.52
C ALA A 270 -20.18 -20.50 37.33
N PRO A 271 -20.68 -20.46 36.08
CA PRO A 271 -19.82 -20.50 34.89
C PRO A 271 -19.00 -19.23 34.55
N PHE A 272 -19.09 -18.16 35.36
CA PHE A 272 -18.44 -16.87 35.09
C PHE A 272 -17.92 -16.20 36.36
N SER A 273 -16.74 -15.57 36.29
CA SER A 273 -16.18 -14.72 37.36
C SER A 273 -15.93 -13.29 36.86
N TYR A 274 -16.54 -12.29 37.50
CA TYR A 274 -16.40 -10.86 37.15
C TYR A 274 -15.09 -10.27 37.69
N THR A 275 -14.32 -9.62 36.82
CA THR A 275 -13.14 -8.80 37.16
C THR A 275 -13.27 -7.42 36.50
N GLY A 276 -14.31 -6.66 36.86
CA GLY A 276 -14.61 -5.39 36.17
C GLY A 276 -13.65 -4.25 36.52
N ILE A 277 -13.01 -3.72 35.48
CA ILE A 277 -12.46 -2.37 35.44
C ILE A 277 -13.64 -1.39 35.31
N SER A 278 -14.17 -0.91 36.44
CA SER A 278 -15.27 0.06 36.44
C SER A 278 -14.76 1.50 36.28
N GLN A 279 -14.30 1.87 35.09
CA GLN A 279 -14.36 3.29 34.71
C GLN A 279 -15.80 3.66 34.38
N THR A 280 -16.21 4.88 34.74
CA THR A 280 -17.55 5.41 34.45
C THR A 280 -17.41 6.77 33.79
N TYR A 281 -17.65 6.82 32.49
CA TYR A 281 -17.84 8.10 31.81
C TYR A 281 -19.27 8.56 32.07
N GLU A 282 -19.43 9.52 32.99
CA GLU A 282 -20.73 10.20 33.24
C GLU A 282 -20.88 11.34 32.23
N ILE A 283 -21.79 11.19 31.26
CA ILE A 283 -22.13 12.32 30.38
C ILE A 283 -22.72 13.43 31.26
N PRO A 284 -22.21 14.69 31.19
CA PRO A 284 -22.81 15.83 31.88
C PRO A 284 -24.30 15.93 31.58
N SER A 285 -25.11 16.26 32.60
CA SER A 285 -26.56 16.04 32.57
C SER A 285 -27.31 16.84 31.47
N ALA A 286 -27.43 16.24 30.29
CA ALA A 286 -28.24 16.73 29.18
C ALA A 286 -29.73 16.37 29.35
N GLN A 287 -30.62 17.22 28.82
CA GLN A 287 -32.08 16.95 28.83
C GLN A 287 -32.53 16.00 27.71
N TYR A 288 -31.59 15.41 26.97
CA TYR A 288 -31.81 14.90 25.61
C TYR A 288 -31.52 13.41 25.49
N TYR A 289 -32.06 12.80 24.44
CA TYR A 289 -31.85 11.40 24.10
C TYR A 289 -30.44 11.17 23.56
N THR A 290 -29.82 10.04 23.88
CA THR A 290 -28.54 9.60 23.30
C THR A 290 -28.79 8.37 22.41
N PRO A 291 -28.37 8.39 21.14
CA PRO A 291 -28.33 7.20 20.28
C PRO A 291 -27.57 6.01 20.88
N LYS A 292 -27.68 4.87 20.20
CA LYS A 292 -26.93 3.65 20.55
C LYS A 292 -25.48 3.82 20.09
N PRO A 293 -24.46 3.47 20.91
CA PRO A 293 -23.08 3.42 20.46
C PRO A 293 -22.91 2.29 19.44
N HIS A 294 -21.96 2.47 18.52
CA HIS A 294 -21.42 1.39 17.70
C HIS A 294 -20.15 0.84 18.36
N ILE A 295 -19.92 -0.45 18.23
CA ILE A 295 -18.79 -1.18 18.83
C ILE A 295 -18.36 -2.24 17.83
N PHE A 296 -17.05 -2.39 17.69
CA PHE A 296 -16.37 -3.42 16.91
C PHE A 296 -15.01 -3.71 17.57
N SER A 297 -14.35 -4.78 17.13
CA SER A 297 -13.08 -5.25 17.67
C SER A 297 -12.12 -5.65 16.55
N THR A 298 -10.84 -5.39 16.76
CA THR A 298 -9.70 -5.94 16.01
C THR A 298 -9.48 -7.42 16.36
N ALA A 299 -8.65 -8.13 15.57
CA ALA A 299 -8.32 -9.54 15.78
C ALA A 299 -7.52 -9.81 17.09
N ASP A 300 -6.75 -8.82 17.55
CA ASP A 300 -6.00 -8.82 18.82
C ASP A 300 -6.88 -8.64 20.08
N GLY A 301 -8.20 -8.43 19.90
CA GLY A 301 -9.16 -8.25 20.99
C GLY A 301 -9.33 -6.81 21.50
N ASN A 302 -8.61 -5.82 20.95
CA ASN A 302 -8.86 -4.41 21.26
C ASN A 302 -10.26 -3.99 20.78
N LEU A 303 -10.91 -3.09 21.54
CA LEU A 303 -12.25 -2.59 21.21
C LEU A 303 -12.22 -1.14 20.78
N HIS A 304 -13.05 -0.85 19.78
CA HIS A 304 -13.25 0.48 19.24
C HIS A 304 -14.71 0.87 19.50
N ILE A 305 -14.90 1.89 20.33
CA ILE A 305 -16.22 2.32 20.81
C ILE A 305 -16.51 3.72 20.26
N ILE A 306 -17.62 3.86 19.53
CA ILE A 306 -18.01 5.12 18.91
C ILE A 306 -19.41 5.52 19.38
N PHE A 307 -19.55 6.74 19.90
CA PHE A 307 -20.77 7.16 20.59
C PHE A 307 -21.05 8.66 20.48
N ASN A 308 -22.34 9.02 20.48
CA ASN A 308 -22.76 10.42 20.43
C ASN A 308 -22.81 11.06 21.83
N VAL A 309 -22.22 12.25 21.96
CA VAL A 309 -22.36 13.09 23.15
C VAL A 309 -23.13 14.38 22.79
N PRO A 310 -24.20 14.75 23.52
CA PRO A 310 -24.90 16.01 23.31
C PRO A 310 -24.05 17.18 23.82
N THR A 311 -23.81 18.17 22.97
CA THR A 311 -22.97 19.34 23.24
C THR A 311 -23.78 20.64 23.38
N GLY A 312 -25.01 20.70 22.85
CA GLY A 312 -25.87 21.88 22.90
C GLY A 312 -27.37 21.59 22.93
N GLU A 313 -28.21 22.60 22.65
CA GLU A 313 -29.61 22.39 22.29
C GLU A 313 -29.64 21.87 20.84
N ASP A 314 -29.91 20.58 20.67
CA ASP A 314 -29.95 19.84 19.39
C ASP A 314 -28.60 19.64 18.65
N GLU A 315 -27.47 20.00 19.26
CA GLU A 315 -26.10 19.73 18.78
C GLU A 315 -25.48 18.48 19.47
N TYR A 316 -24.83 17.64 18.68
CA TYR A 316 -24.17 16.40 19.11
C TYR A 316 -22.79 16.27 18.46
N SER A 317 -21.86 15.61 19.15
CA SER A 317 -20.54 15.23 18.63
C SER A 317 -20.39 13.70 18.58
N ILE A 318 -19.61 13.21 17.62
CA ILE A 318 -19.11 11.83 17.58
C ILE A 318 -17.87 11.75 18.47
N MET A 319 -17.87 10.80 19.41
CA MET A 319 -16.73 10.48 20.26
C MET A 319 -16.18 9.10 19.91
N TYR A 320 -14.87 8.93 20.00
CA TYR A 320 -14.17 7.65 19.89
C TYR A 320 -13.41 7.33 21.17
N GLN A 321 -13.31 6.04 21.49
CA GLN A 321 -12.56 5.52 22.62
C GLN A 321 -12.07 4.09 22.31
N LYS A 322 -10.75 3.87 22.38
CA LYS A 322 -10.11 2.53 22.32
C LYS A 322 -10.06 1.92 23.73
N VAL A 323 -10.36 0.63 23.84
CA VAL A 323 -10.16 -0.17 25.06
C VAL A 323 -9.20 -1.30 24.73
N THR A 324 -8.13 -1.41 25.52
CA THR A 324 -7.04 -2.38 25.37
C THR A 324 -6.87 -3.19 26.66
N HIS A 325 -6.02 -4.20 26.63
CA HIS A 325 -5.66 -5.00 27.82
C HIS A 325 -4.94 -4.15 28.88
N GLU A 326 -4.22 -3.11 28.45
CA GLU A 326 -3.49 -2.19 29.31
C GLU A 326 -4.40 -1.13 29.95
N GLY A 327 -5.50 -0.76 29.29
CA GLY A 327 -6.47 0.16 29.86
C GLY A 327 -7.51 0.72 28.90
N VAL A 328 -8.16 1.79 29.36
CA VAL A 328 -9.20 2.53 28.64
C VAL A 328 -8.67 3.91 28.30
N THR A 329 -8.58 4.24 27.01
CA THR A 329 -8.14 5.56 26.54
C THR A 329 -9.13 6.67 26.94
N THR A 330 -8.68 7.92 26.98
CA THR A 330 -9.58 9.07 27.15
C THR A 330 -10.41 9.31 25.88
N PRO A 331 -11.75 9.52 25.95
CA PRO A 331 -12.55 9.75 24.76
C PRO A 331 -12.11 11.00 23.98
N VAL A 332 -11.89 10.84 22.68
CA VAL A 332 -11.54 11.93 21.74
C VAL A 332 -12.75 12.32 20.89
N VAL A 333 -12.84 13.59 20.49
CA VAL A 333 -13.90 14.08 19.59
C VAL A 333 -13.48 13.79 18.15
N LEU A 334 -14.24 12.95 17.43
CA LEU A 334 -13.97 12.70 16.01
C LEU A 334 -14.59 13.75 15.10
N SER A 335 -15.83 14.17 15.40
CA SER A 335 -16.57 15.14 14.60
C SER A 335 -17.61 15.88 15.44
N THR A 336 -17.90 17.14 15.08
CA THR A 336 -19.01 17.95 15.60
C THR A 336 -20.25 17.91 14.70
N LYS A 337 -20.17 17.24 13.54
CA LYS A 337 -21.26 17.08 12.57
C LYS A 337 -22.14 15.86 12.91
N ALA A 338 -22.72 15.79 14.11
CA ALA A 338 -23.63 14.69 14.50
C ALA A 338 -25.07 15.14 14.82
N ALA A 339 -26.04 14.29 14.50
CA ALA A 339 -27.47 14.53 14.73
C ALA A 339 -28.00 13.78 15.96
N GLN A 340 -29.12 14.25 16.54
CA GLN A 340 -29.79 13.59 17.68
C GLN A 340 -30.21 12.14 17.41
N SER A 341 -30.47 11.78 16.15
CA SER A 341 -30.83 10.42 15.71
C SER A 341 -29.77 9.85 14.76
N CYS A 342 -28.51 10.21 14.98
CA CYS A 342 -27.37 9.70 14.23
C CYS A 342 -27.28 8.17 14.36
N PHE A 343 -27.14 7.51 13.21
CA PHE A 343 -26.76 6.11 13.07
C PHE A 343 -25.29 6.10 12.69
N ILE A 344 -24.51 5.26 13.37
CA ILE A 344 -23.06 5.15 13.19
C ILE A 344 -22.74 3.70 12.84
N LYS A 345 -21.86 3.50 11.87
CA LYS A 345 -21.25 2.21 11.54
C LYS A 345 -19.75 2.42 11.37
N GLY A 346 -18.98 1.52 11.96
CA GLY A 346 -17.55 1.42 11.81
C GLY A 346 -17.16 -0.02 11.50
N ILE A 347 -16.18 -0.18 10.63
CA ILE A 347 -15.55 -1.45 10.25
C ILE A 347 -14.04 -1.25 10.27
N ILE A 348 -13.31 -2.37 10.36
CA ILE A 348 -11.86 -2.41 10.18
C ILE A 348 -11.64 -3.34 8.99
N ASP A 349 -10.77 -2.95 8.07
CA ASP A 349 -10.36 -3.77 6.94
C ASP A 349 -9.26 -4.78 7.32
N SER A 350 -8.68 -5.45 6.33
CA SER A 350 -7.54 -6.36 6.47
C SER A 350 -6.27 -5.67 6.97
N PHE A 351 -6.07 -4.41 6.60
CA PHE A 351 -4.87 -3.62 6.85
C PHE A 351 -4.88 -2.90 8.22
N GLY A 352 -6.04 -2.88 8.89
CA GLY A 352 -6.20 -2.29 10.22
C GLY A 352 -6.74 -0.84 10.19
N ARG A 353 -7.01 -0.29 9.00
CA ARG A 353 -7.63 1.02 8.83
C ARG A 353 -9.07 0.97 9.31
N ILE A 354 -9.54 2.06 9.95
CA ILE A 354 -10.90 2.13 10.50
C ILE A 354 -11.76 3.04 9.65
N VAL A 355 -12.71 2.45 8.92
CA VAL A 355 -13.70 3.21 8.13
C VAL A 355 -14.93 3.47 8.99
N LEU A 356 -15.28 4.76 9.15
CA LEU A 356 -16.40 5.24 9.96
C LEU A 356 -17.41 6.01 9.10
N LEU A 357 -18.65 5.53 9.06
CA LEU A 357 -19.79 6.15 8.36
C LEU A 357 -20.89 6.56 9.36
N TRP A 358 -21.39 7.79 9.24
CA TRP A 358 -22.54 8.26 10.01
C TRP A 358 -23.44 9.22 9.23
N ASN A 359 -24.68 9.44 9.68
CA ASN A 359 -25.58 10.41 9.06
C ASN A 359 -25.70 11.72 9.87
N TRP A 360 -25.73 12.85 9.16
CA TRP A 360 -25.97 14.17 9.74
C TRP A 360 -27.15 14.88 9.09
N VAL A 361 -27.86 15.69 9.89
CA VAL A 361 -29.09 16.39 9.49
C VAL A 361 -29.21 17.70 10.27
N GLN A 362 -29.18 18.83 9.58
CA GLN A 362 -29.39 20.14 10.21
C GLN A 362 -30.88 20.51 10.26
N TYR A 363 -31.45 20.65 11.47
CA TYR A 363 -32.88 20.93 11.65
C TYR A 363 -33.29 22.40 11.48
N THR A 364 -32.34 23.34 11.38
CA THR A 364 -32.61 24.77 11.57
C THR A 364 -32.76 25.60 10.29
N SER A 365 -32.23 25.17 9.14
CA SER A 365 -32.42 25.88 7.86
C SER A 365 -32.09 25.06 6.62
N GLY A 366 -33.11 24.54 5.94
CA GLY A 366 -33.07 24.25 4.50
C GLY A 366 -31.94 23.36 3.97
N THR A 367 -32.07 22.04 4.21
CA THR A 367 -31.46 20.97 3.39
C THR A 367 -29.94 21.02 3.18
N THR A 368 -29.19 20.66 4.22
CA THR A 368 -28.09 19.69 4.08
C THR A 368 -28.33 18.54 5.06
N ALA A 369 -28.57 17.36 4.48
CA ALA A 369 -28.64 16.08 5.16
C ALA A 369 -27.88 15.09 4.30
N GLY A 370 -27.15 14.16 4.93
CA GLY A 370 -26.28 13.24 4.19
C GLY A 370 -25.48 12.32 5.08
N LEU A 371 -24.70 11.47 4.43
CA LEU A 371 -23.74 10.54 4.98
C LEU A 371 -22.35 11.19 5.00
N TYR A 372 -21.70 11.08 6.15
CA TYR A 372 -20.35 11.54 6.37
C TYR A 372 -19.45 10.35 6.67
N MET A 373 -18.24 10.38 6.11
CA MET A 373 -17.21 9.39 6.34
C MET A 373 -15.99 10.01 7.03
N LYS A 374 -15.26 9.17 7.76
CA LYS A 374 -13.92 9.43 8.28
C LYS A 374 -13.14 8.11 8.28
N THR A 375 -11.86 8.15 7.98
CA THR A 375 -10.92 7.02 8.05
C THR A 375 -9.90 7.24 9.17
N PHE A 376 -9.34 6.14 9.67
CA PHE A 376 -8.16 6.15 10.54
C PHE A 376 -7.08 5.33 9.86
N SER A 377 -5.92 5.96 9.68
CA SER A 377 -4.70 5.36 9.16
C SER A 377 -3.89 4.76 10.31
N PRO A 378 -3.44 3.49 10.24
CA PRO A 378 -2.50 2.92 11.18
C PRO A 378 -1.09 3.50 10.98
N ASN A 379 -0.68 3.75 9.72
CA ASN A 379 0.64 4.24 9.32
C ASN A 379 0.92 5.61 9.94
N THR A 380 0.07 6.60 9.64
CA THR A 380 0.15 7.96 10.22
C THR A 380 -0.43 8.07 11.63
N ASN A 381 -1.05 6.99 12.16
CA ASN A 381 -1.76 6.95 13.45
C ASN A 381 -2.80 8.10 13.60
N SER A 382 -3.39 8.53 12.49
CA SER A 382 -4.20 9.75 12.39
C SER A 382 -5.63 9.50 11.89
N TRP A 383 -6.53 10.49 12.05
CA TRP A 383 -7.89 10.44 11.49
C TRP A 383 -8.05 11.52 10.42
N SER A 384 -8.52 11.14 9.24
CA SER A 384 -8.73 12.01 8.07
C SER A 384 -9.81 13.10 8.28
N ALA A 385 -10.10 13.92 7.26
CA ALA A 385 -11.15 14.93 7.35
C ALA A 385 -12.59 14.34 7.31
N ASP A 386 -13.59 15.13 7.75
CA ASP A 386 -15.00 14.76 7.63
C ASP A 386 -15.50 14.88 6.16
N VAL A 387 -15.48 13.79 5.39
CA VAL A 387 -15.93 13.73 3.98
C VAL A 387 -17.45 13.60 3.89
N LEU A 388 -18.12 14.29 2.95
CA LEU A 388 -19.57 14.21 2.70
C LEU A 388 -19.85 13.39 1.42
N LEU A 389 -20.37 12.17 1.56
CA LEU A 389 -20.48 11.21 0.44
C LEU A 389 -21.72 11.38 -0.46
N ASN A 390 -22.74 12.13 -0.06
CA ASN A 390 -23.96 12.32 -0.87
C ASN A 390 -24.58 13.73 -0.73
N PRO A 391 -23.89 14.79 -1.19
CA PRO A 391 -24.39 16.16 -1.10
C PRO A 391 -25.74 16.34 -1.84
N GLY A 392 -26.69 17.02 -1.19
CA GLY A 392 -28.00 17.34 -1.78
C GLY A 392 -29.03 16.20 -1.80
N HIS A 393 -28.70 15.03 -1.25
CA HIS A 393 -29.64 13.92 -1.07
C HIS A 393 -30.66 14.19 0.05
N GLY A 394 -31.61 13.25 0.21
CA GLY A 394 -32.72 13.36 1.14
C GLY A 394 -32.32 13.18 2.61
N TYR A 395 -33.28 12.76 3.43
CA TYR A 395 -32.99 12.35 4.80
C TYR A 395 -32.37 10.95 4.80
N SER A 396 -31.05 10.87 4.70
CA SER A 396 -30.27 9.61 4.74
C SER A 396 -30.34 8.96 6.12
N GLN A 397 -30.55 7.65 6.14
CA GLN A 397 -30.73 6.85 7.36
C GLN A 397 -30.15 5.45 7.20
N TYR A 398 -29.88 4.80 8.34
CA TYR A 398 -29.51 3.39 8.42
C TYR A 398 -28.38 2.97 7.46
N PRO A 399 -27.21 3.65 7.46
CA PRO A 399 -26.06 3.15 6.72
C PRO A 399 -25.65 1.78 7.25
N ASP A 400 -25.11 0.95 6.36
CA ASP A 400 -24.27 -0.20 6.69
C ASP A 400 -23.06 -0.30 5.77
N LEU A 401 -22.00 -0.95 6.26
CA LEU A 401 -20.69 -1.09 5.61
C LEU A 401 -20.23 -2.54 5.54
N ALA A 402 -19.53 -2.87 4.46
CA ALA A 402 -18.63 -4.01 4.33
C ALA A 402 -17.36 -3.53 3.60
N VAL A 403 -16.28 -4.31 3.68
CA VAL A 403 -15.01 -4.06 2.96
C VAL A 403 -14.65 -5.35 2.23
N ASP A 404 -14.22 -5.24 0.96
CA ASP A 404 -13.79 -6.38 0.12
C ASP A 404 -12.35 -6.81 0.41
N SER A 405 -11.88 -7.86 -0.25
CA SER A 405 -10.52 -8.38 -0.01
C SER A 405 -9.40 -7.43 -0.43
N ASP A 406 -9.69 -6.48 -1.33
CA ASP A 406 -8.78 -5.42 -1.78
C ASP A 406 -8.89 -4.14 -0.93
N GLY A 407 -9.64 -4.16 0.19
CA GLY A 407 -9.79 -2.98 1.07
C GLY A 407 -10.85 -1.96 0.66
N ASN A 408 -11.55 -2.17 -0.46
CA ASN A 408 -12.54 -1.22 -0.96
C ASN A 408 -13.81 -1.19 -0.10
N VAL A 409 -14.40 -0.01 0.07
CA VAL A 409 -15.55 0.20 0.96
C VAL A 409 -16.88 0.05 0.22
N HIS A 410 -17.65 -0.99 0.58
CA HIS A 410 -19.01 -1.19 0.11
C HIS A 410 -20.03 -0.64 1.12
N MET A 411 -20.82 0.35 0.72
CA MET A 411 -21.87 0.91 1.56
C MET A 411 -23.28 0.75 0.99
N ALA A 412 -24.26 0.65 1.89
CA ALA A 412 -25.67 0.72 1.54
C ALA A 412 -26.47 1.54 2.57
N TRP A 413 -27.46 2.32 2.13
CA TRP A 413 -28.25 3.20 3.01
C TRP A 413 -29.68 3.40 2.51
N VAL A 414 -30.52 4.02 3.34
CA VAL A 414 -31.89 4.42 2.99
C VAL A 414 -32.00 5.93 2.91
N ASP A 415 -32.30 6.48 1.74
CA ASP A 415 -32.70 7.88 1.59
C ASP A 415 -34.22 8.01 1.65
N GLN A 416 -34.70 9.02 2.39
CA GLN A 416 -36.11 9.41 2.40
C GLN A 416 -36.32 10.78 1.73
N VAL A 417 -37.02 10.79 0.59
CA VAL A 417 -37.40 11.98 -0.20
C VAL A 417 -38.91 11.99 -0.37
N ASP A 418 -39.59 13.09 -0.02
CA ASP A 418 -41.06 13.26 -0.12
C ASP A 418 -41.93 12.14 0.51
N ASN A 419 -41.39 11.42 1.51
CA ASN A 419 -41.96 10.21 2.15
C ASN A 419 -41.98 8.95 1.25
N ILE A 420 -41.23 8.96 0.16
CA ILE A 420 -40.75 7.74 -0.51
C ILE A 420 -39.38 7.42 0.09
N ARG A 421 -39.14 6.14 0.36
CA ARG A 421 -37.84 5.62 0.76
C ARG A 421 -37.28 4.74 -0.32
N THR A 422 -35.98 4.85 -0.52
CA THR A 422 -35.19 4.10 -1.51
C THR A 422 -33.94 3.57 -0.83
N ILE A 423 -33.58 2.31 -1.08
CA ILE A 423 -32.25 1.79 -0.74
C ILE A 423 -31.29 2.10 -1.87
N TYR A 424 -30.14 2.67 -1.51
CA TYR A 424 -29.00 2.90 -2.37
C TYR A 424 -27.81 2.04 -1.96
N TYR A 425 -26.91 1.81 -2.92
CA TYR A 425 -25.61 1.15 -2.77
C TYR A 425 -24.52 1.98 -3.49
N ARG A 426 -23.27 1.91 -3.01
CA ARG A 426 -22.08 2.56 -3.62
C ARG A 426 -20.82 1.78 -3.22
N LYS A 427 -19.87 1.56 -4.15
CA LYS A 427 -18.47 1.18 -3.85
C LYS A 427 -17.60 2.44 -3.77
N GLY A 428 -16.66 2.46 -2.83
CA GLY A 428 -15.53 3.38 -2.78
C GLY A 428 -14.24 2.59 -2.89
N TRP A 429 -13.29 3.06 -3.69
CA TRP A 429 -12.00 2.44 -3.90
C TRP A 429 -11.07 2.61 -2.70
N SER A 430 -10.05 1.76 -2.64
CA SER A 430 -8.92 1.86 -1.74
C SER A 430 -7.72 2.55 -2.44
N ASP A 431 -6.79 2.94 -1.59
CA ASP A 431 -5.54 3.70 -1.65
C ASP A 431 -4.82 3.06 -0.42
N LYS A 432 -3.66 2.39 -0.51
CA LYS A 432 -3.31 1.31 0.46
C LYS A 432 -2.04 1.55 1.27
N ASP A 433 -0.91 1.59 0.59
CA ASP A 433 0.25 2.49 0.73
C ASP A 433 -0.03 3.81 1.49
N GLU A 434 -1.08 4.54 1.12
CA GLU A 434 -1.44 5.90 1.58
C GLU A 434 -0.62 7.05 0.94
N ASP A 435 -0.18 6.87 -0.32
CA ASP A 435 0.56 7.83 -1.16
C ASP A 435 -0.32 9.02 -1.66
N GLY A 436 -1.57 8.72 -2.04
CA GLY A 436 -2.51 9.67 -2.65
C GLY A 436 -3.18 9.16 -3.94
N LEU A 437 -2.64 8.13 -4.58
CA LEU A 437 -3.28 7.38 -5.65
C LEU A 437 -4.24 6.32 -5.08
N MET A 438 -5.13 5.83 -5.93
CA MET A 438 -6.03 4.72 -5.59
C MET A 438 -5.51 3.43 -6.22
N ASN A 439 -5.77 2.29 -5.60
CA ASN A 439 -5.37 0.94 -6.07
C ASN A 439 -5.95 0.50 -7.43
N PHE A 440 -6.66 1.39 -8.14
CA PHE A 440 -7.05 1.22 -9.54
C PHE A 440 -6.39 2.27 -10.47
N GLU A 441 -5.97 3.42 -9.94
CA GLU A 441 -5.23 4.46 -10.67
C GLU A 441 -3.80 3.98 -10.88
N GLU A 442 -3.15 3.47 -9.84
CA GLU A 442 -1.86 2.77 -9.88
C GLU A 442 -1.88 1.64 -10.94
N ARG A 443 -2.62 0.56 -10.71
CA ARG A 443 -2.65 -0.62 -11.62
C ARG A 443 -3.17 -0.41 -13.04
N GLU A 444 -4.08 0.53 -13.29
CA GLU A 444 -4.78 0.63 -14.59
C GLU A 444 -4.57 1.99 -15.29
N THR A 445 -3.85 2.94 -14.67
CA THR A 445 -3.62 4.29 -15.22
C THR A 445 -2.13 4.67 -15.23
N TYR A 446 -1.40 4.47 -14.14
CA TYR A 446 -0.01 4.96 -13.98
C TYR A 446 1.04 3.85 -14.08
N GLY A 447 0.74 2.66 -13.57
CA GLY A 447 1.59 1.46 -13.67
C GLY A 447 2.25 1.04 -12.35
N THR A 448 2.25 1.92 -11.35
CA THR A 448 2.94 1.75 -10.05
C THR A 448 2.34 0.64 -9.16
N ASP A 449 3.06 0.20 -8.12
CA ASP A 449 2.65 -0.94 -7.28
C ASP A 449 1.75 -0.50 -6.10
N PRO A 450 0.47 -0.94 -6.01
CA PRO A 450 -0.46 -0.61 -4.91
C PRO A 450 -0.15 -1.21 -3.53
N ASP A 451 1.11 -1.54 -3.32
CA ASP A 451 1.71 -2.04 -2.10
C ASP A 451 2.93 -1.18 -1.67
N ASP A 452 3.41 -0.27 -2.55
CA ASP A 452 4.58 0.61 -2.39
C ASP A 452 4.19 2.09 -2.59
N PRO A 453 4.57 3.03 -1.70
CA PRO A 453 4.14 4.43 -1.79
C PRO A 453 5.07 5.35 -2.60
N ASP A 454 6.23 4.84 -3.03
CA ASP A 454 7.40 5.55 -3.58
C ASP A 454 8.09 4.52 -4.49
N THR A 455 7.82 4.57 -5.80
CA THR A 455 8.11 3.48 -6.74
C THR A 455 9.56 3.45 -7.25
N ASP A 456 10.27 4.58 -7.19
CA ASP A 456 11.67 4.72 -7.61
C ASP A 456 12.65 5.14 -6.49
N ASP A 457 12.18 5.16 -5.23
CA ASP A 457 12.95 5.41 -4.00
C ASP A 457 13.60 6.82 -3.94
N ASP A 458 13.06 7.81 -4.65
CA ASP A 458 13.59 9.18 -4.75
C ASP A 458 13.25 10.07 -3.52
N GLN A 459 12.39 9.58 -2.62
CA GLN A 459 11.81 10.24 -1.43
C GLN A 459 10.59 11.15 -1.70
N MET A 460 10.06 11.11 -2.91
CA MET A 460 8.75 11.61 -3.31
C MET A 460 7.78 10.43 -3.42
N LEU A 461 6.48 10.68 -3.24
CA LEU A 461 5.48 9.60 -3.31
C LEU A 461 4.80 9.63 -4.68
N ASP A 462 4.46 8.47 -5.26
CA ASP A 462 3.81 8.38 -6.58
C ASP A 462 2.65 9.39 -6.74
N GLY A 463 1.80 9.49 -5.71
CA GLY A 463 0.65 10.38 -5.67
C GLY A 463 0.97 11.86 -5.49
N GLU A 464 2.16 12.20 -4.97
CA GLU A 464 2.69 13.57 -4.97
C GLU A 464 3.36 13.90 -6.31
N GLU A 465 4.11 12.98 -6.91
CA GLU A 465 4.71 13.11 -8.23
C GLU A 465 3.67 13.34 -9.33
N ILE A 466 2.73 12.41 -9.48
CA ILE A 466 1.61 12.50 -10.44
C ILE A 466 0.76 13.77 -10.20
N ALA A 467 0.73 14.30 -8.97
CA ALA A 467 0.03 15.54 -8.65
C ALA A 467 0.81 16.81 -9.06
N ASN A 468 2.14 16.75 -9.14
CA ASN A 468 3.02 17.84 -9.57
C ASN A 468 3.38 17.76 -11.07
N GLY A 469 3.43 16.54 -11.64
CA GLY A 469 3.69 16.25 -13.05
C GLY A 469 4.92 15.37 -13.32
N PHE A 470 5.58 14.89 -12.27
CA PHE A 470 6.77 14.04 -12.29
C PHE A 470 6.43 12.58 -12.67
N ASP A 471 7.42 11.76 -13.01
CA ASP A 471 7.23 10.38 -13.50
C ASP A 471 7.71 9.34 -12.46
N PRO A 472 6.80 8.56 -11.82
CA PRO A 472 7.06 7.68 -10.67
C PRO A 472 7.79 6.38 -11.01
N PHE A 473 8.79 6.50 -11.87
CA PHE A 473 9.69 5.46 -12.36
C PHE A 473 11.06 6.04 -12.74
N ASN A 474 11.30 7.32 -12.48
CA ASN A 474 12.48 8.06 -12.87
C ASN A 474 12.88 9.05 -11.76
N PRO A 475 13.85 8.69 -10.89
CA PRO A 475 14.14 9.42 -9.66
C PRO A 475 15.03 10.67 -9.83
N ASP A 476 15.37 11.04 -11.07
CA ASP A 476 16.17 12.22 -11.48
C ASP A 476 15.79 12.59 -12.92
N GLU A 477 14.84 13.52 -13.09
CA GLU A 477 14.20 13.82 -14.39
C GLU A 477 14.85 14.96 -15.20
N ASP A 478 15.98 15.50 -14.71
CA ASP A 478 16.92 16.27 -15.53
C ASP A 478 18.33 15.69 -15.66
N THR A 479 18.59 14.56 -14.99
CA THR A 479 19.81 13.72 -15.05
C THR A 479 21.08 14.43 -14.56
N ASP A 480 20.98 15.23 -13.48
CA ASP A 480 22.13 15.94 -12.90
C ASP A 480 22.77 15.32 -11.65
N GLY A 481 22.19 14.23 -11.15
CA GLY A 481 22.66 13.48 -10.00
C GLY A 481 22.14 13.99 -8.67
N MET A 482 21.07 14.79 -8.67
CA MET A 482 20.23 15.09 -7.52
C MET A 482 18.87 14.42 -7.73
N LEU A 483 18.24 13.95 -6.65
CA LEU A 483 16.94 13.27 -6.75
C LEU A 483 15.79 14.27 -6.78
N ASP A 484 14.74 13.98 -7.55
CA ASP A 484 13.62 14.92 -7.77
C ASP A 484 12.91 15.30 -6.46
N GLY A 485 12.73 14.34 -5.56
CA GLY A 485 12.22 14.49 -4.20
C GLY A 485 13.10 15.35 -3.30
N TYR A 486 14.43 15.25 -3.43
CA TYR A 486 15.37 16.14 -2.74
C TYR A 486 15.25 17.58 -3.28
N GLU A 487 15.30 17.74 -4.60
CA GLU A 487 15.18 19.03 -5.26
C GLU A 487 13.87 19.74 -4.95
N PHE A 488 12.75 19.02 -5.08
CA PHE A 488 11.41 19.52 -4.76
C PHE A 488 11.28 19.93 -3.29
N HIS A 489 11.89 19.17 -2.37
CA HIS A 489 11.89 19.48 -0.94
C HIS A 489 12.61 20.80 -0.63
N TYR A 490 13.82 20.99 -1.16
CA TYR A 490 14.63 22.17 -0.88
C TYR A 490 14.33 23.38 -1.79
N GLY A 491 13.56 23.17 -2.87
CA GLY A 491 13.08 24.22 -3.76
C GLY A 491 14.02 24.54 -4.92
N LEU A 492 14.72 23.51 -5.40
CA LEU A 492 15.39 23.45 -6.69
C LEU A 492 14.35 23.14 -7.80
N ASP A 493 14.76 22.71 -8.99
CA ASP A 493 13.87 22.62 -10.18
C ASP A 493 14.16 21.32 -10.95
N PRO A 494 13.52 20.18 -10.60
CA PRO A 494 13.73 18.81 -11.16
C PRO A 494 13.76 18.67 -12.70
N TYR A 495 13.43 19.72 -13.43
CA TYR A 495 13.44 19.75 -14.89
C TYR A 495 14.57 20.63 -15.47
N THR A 496 15.54 21.10 -14.67
CA THR A 496 16.56 22.07 -15.10
C THR A 496 17.84 21.99 -14.25
N ASN A 497 18.78 21.15 -14.70
CA ASN A 497 20.16 20.99 -14.21
C ASN A 497 20.70 22.24 -13.49
N ASP A 498 20.56 22.23 -12.17
CA ASP A 498 20.99 23.31 -11.28
C ASP A 498 21.94 22.87 -10.16
N SER A 499 22.39 21.60 -10.15
CA SER A 499 23.54 21.04 -9.41
C SER A 499 24.74 21.99 -9.29
N LEU A 500 25.09 22.69 -10.38
CA LEU A 500 26.19 23.68 -10.43
C LEU A 500 25.81 25.08 -9.93
N GLY A 501 24.68 25.18 -9.25
CA GLY A 501 24.10 26.31 -8.53
C GLY A 501 24.82 26.61 -7.21
N ASP A 502 24.21 27.49 -6.44
CA ASP A 502 24.68 28.10 -5.17
C ASP A 502 23.43 28.89 -4.70
N LEU A 503 22.39 28.15 -4.28
CA LEU A 503 21.03 28.67 -4.11
C LEU A 503 20.94 29.68 -2.94
N ASP A 504 21.64 29.39 -1.85
CA ASP A 504 21.70 30.21 -0.65
C ASP A 504 22.75 31.36 -0.73
N GLY A 505 23.82 31.16 -1.51
CA GLY A 505 24.92 32.09 -1.75
C GLY A 505 26.14 31.91 -0.84
N ASP A 506 26.34 30.76 -0.19
CA ASP A 506 27.47 30.47 0.70
C ASP A 506 28.78 30.11 -0.05
N SER A 507 28.67 29.72 -1.33
CA SER A 507 29.72 29.24 -2.26
C SER A 507 30.04 27.74 -2.28
N LEU A 508 29.30 26.89 -1.56
CA LEU A 508 29.10 25.48 -1.86
C LEU A 508 28.21 25.38 -3.12
N LEU A 509 28.06 24.18 -3.69
CA LEU A 509 27.22 23.96 -4.87
C LEU A 509 26.09 23.01 -4.48
N ASN A 510 24.91 23.15 -5.07
CA ASN A 510 23.74 22.30 -4.77
C ASN A 510 24.10 20.79 -4.74
N ILE A 511 24.91 20.31 -5.70
CA ILE A 511 25.41 18.92 -5.72
C ILE A 511 26.48 18.60 -4.67
N ASP A 512 27.34 19.57 -4.31
CA ASP A 512 28.29 19.42 -3.19
C ASP A 512 27.53 19.36 -1.85
N GLU A 513 26.32 19.92 -1.77
CA GLU A 513 25.43 19.92 -0.59
C GLU A 513 24.64 18.62 -0.48
N PHE A 514 24.05 18.15 -1.58
CA PHE A 514 23.45 16.81 -1.68
C PHE A 514 24.44 15.73 -1.20
N LEU A 515 25.67 15.74 -1.73
CA LEU A 515 26.74 14.82 -1.33
C LEU A 515 27.25 15.01 0.11
N ALA A 516 27.01 16.18 0.73
CA ALA A 516 27.35 16.46 2.12
C ALA A 516 26.18 16.24 3.10
N ASN A 517 24.98 15.91 2.60
CA ASN A 517 23.71 15.92 3.33
C ASN A 517 23.37 17.29 3.97
N THR A 518 23.85 18.39 3.40
CA THR A 518 23.51 19.76 3.82
C THR A 518 22.33 20.33 3.04
N TYR A 519 21.88 21.53 3.42
CA TYR A 519 20.64 22.12 2.91
C TYR A 519 20.90 23.26 1.89
N PRO A 520 20.64 23.09 0.58
CA PRO A 520 20.94 24.11 -0.44
C PRO A 520 20.15 25.43 -0.30
N ASN A 521 19.24 25.52 0.68
CA ASN A 521 18.51 26.73 1.02
C ASN A 521 18.87 27.34 2.39
N ASP A 522 19.85 26.79 3.12
CA ASP A 522 20.33 27.31 4.40
C ASP A 522 21.87 27.28 4.53
N ASN A 523 22.46 28.43 4.85
CA ASN A 523 23.90 28.68 4.70
C ASN A 523 24.76 28.28 5.91
N ASP A 524 24.19 27.55 6.85
CA ASP A 524 24.64 27.36 8.23
C ASP A 524 23.80 26.20 8.79
N SER A 525 23.96 25.00 8.21
CA SER A 525 23.00 23.87 8.37
C SER A 525 22.77 23.42 9.82
N ASP A 526 23.71 23.73 10.73
CA ASP A 526 23.65 23.45 12.17
C ASP A 526 23.46 24.71 13.07
N ASP A 527 23.38 25.92 12.48
CA ASP A 527 23.08 27.21 13.12
C ASP A 527 24.20 27.72 14.07
N ASP A 528 25.45 27.30 13.84
CA ASP A 528 26.66 27.55 14.66
C ASP A 528 27.39 28.89 14.34
N ALA A 529 27.19 29.43 13.14
CA ALA A 529 27.83 30.62 12.58
C ALA A 529 29.27 30.48 12.02
N VAL A 530 29.66 29.27 11.63
CA VAL A 530 30.47 29.03 10.43
C VAL A 530 29.52 29.07 9.20
N ASN A 531 29.68 28.19 8.21
CA ASN A 531 28.88 28.04 7.00
C ASN A 531 29.46 26.87 6.21
N ASP A 532 28.57 26.10 5.62
CA ASP A 532 28.79 24.77 5.05
C ASP A 532 30.01 24.73 4.10
N TYR A 533 30.18 25.73 3.22
CA TYR A 533 31.37 25.87 2.38
C TYR A 533 32.68 25.94 3.16
N ASN A 534 32.73 26.72 4.24
CA ASN A 534 33.94 26.83 5.06
C ASN A 534 34.19 25.55 5.84
N GLU A 535 33.17 24.79 6.18
CA GLU A 535 33.29 23.56 6.94
C GLU A 535 33.79 22.46 6.02
N VAL A 536 33.01 22.13 4.98
CA VAL A 536 33.33 21.12 3.97
C VAL A 536 34.64 21.41 3.21
N LYS A 537 34.97 22.69 2.92
CA LYS A 537 36.12 23.04 2.05
C LYS A 537 37.29 23.79 2.74
N VAL A 538 37.17 24.28 3.98
CA VAL A 538 38.23 25.10 4.64
C VAL A 538 38.71 24.53 5.99
N TYR A 539 37.80 24.19 6.90
CA TYR A 539 38.12 23.67 8.24
C TYR A 539 38.11 22.14 8.29
N PHE A 540 37.28 21.51 7.45
CA PHE A 540 36.98 20.08 7.42
C PHE A 540 36.27 19.58 8.70
N SER A 541 35.46 20.46 9.29
CA SER A 541 34.42 20.16 10.28
C SER A 541 33.19 19.53 9.63
N ASP A 542 32.29 18.99 10.45
CA ASP A 542 31.02 18.39 10.06
C ASP A 542 29.90 19.46 10.06
N PRO A 543 29.38 19.88 8.89
CA PRO A 543 28.41 20.99 8.76
C PRO A 543 27.03 20.67 9.35
N LEU A 544 26.82 19.46 9.88
CA LEU A 544 25.59 19.06 10.57
C LEU A 544 25.77 18.97 12.09
N ASN A 545 26.96 19.31 12.61
CA ASN A 545 27.30 19.16 14.01
C ASN A 545 28.11 20.36 14.56
N THR A 546 27.43 21.17 15.37
CA THR A 546 27.94 22.40 15.99
C THR A 546 29.22 22.28 16.82
N ASP A 547 29.66 21.07 17.17
CA ASP A 547 30.83 20.76 18.00
C ASP A 547 31.57 19.55 17.38
N SER A 548 32.36 19.82 16.34
CA SER A 548 32.92 18.79 15.44
C SER A 548 34.00 17.90 16.07
N ASP A 549 34.55 18.26 17.23
CA ASP A 549 35.56 17.48 17.95
C ASP A 549 35.20 17.09 19.40
N ASP A 550 33.92 17.25 19.76
CA ASP A 550 33.29 16.92 21.05
C ASP A 550 33.98 17.60 22.27
N ASP A 551 34.53 18.80 22.10
CA ASP A 551 35.24 19.58 23.13
C ASP A 551 34.30 20.35 24.07
N LEU A 552 33.05 20.61 23.65
CA LEU A 552 32.06 21.53 24.24
C LEU A 552 32.25 23.02 23.88
N LEU A 553 32.99 23.33 22.81
CA LEU A 553 33.04 24.64 22.18
C LEU A 553 32.46 24.56 20.77
N ASP A 554 31.42 25.36 20.51
CA ASP A 554 30.85 25.45 19.17
C ASP A 554 31.93 25.85 18.12
N ASP A 555 32.00 25.23 16.95
CA ASP A 555 33.05 25.45 15.91
C ASP A 555 33.19 26.94 15.53
N GLY A 556 32.06 27.63 15.43
CA GLY A 556 31.91 29.05 15.19
C GLY A 556 32.37 29.90 16.37
N LEU A 557 32.25 29.43 17.61
CA LEU A 557 32.86 30.06 18.79
C LEU A 557 34.39 29.94 18.74
N GLU A 558 34.89 28.78 18.34
CA GLU A 558 36.32 28.51 18.17
C GLU A 558 36.94 29.43 17.11
N VAL A 559 36.45 29.33 15.87
CA VAL A 559 36.97 30.05 14.70
C VAL A 559 36.81 31.57 14.87
N ASN A 560 35.67 32.06 15.36
CA ASN A 560 35.38 33.51 15.38
C ASN A 560 35.88 34.24 16.63
N ILE A 561 36.04 33.56 17.78
CA ILE A 561 36.34 34.22 19.08
C ILE A 561 37.62 33.71 19.72
N ILE A 562 37.80 32.40 19.82
CA ILE A 562 38.88 31.79 20.62
C ILE A 562 40.18 31.72 19.82
N GLY A 563 40.09 31.30 18.56
CA GLY A 563 41.22 31.03 17.66
C GLY A 563 41.85 29.65 17.87
N SER A 564 41.09 28.71 18.44
CA SER A 564 41.32 27.26 18.45
C SER A 564 40.96 26.64 17.08
N ASN A 565 40.84 25.31 16.98
CA ASN A 565 40.72 24.59 15.72
C ASN A 565 39.66 23.48 15.82
N PRO A 566 38.52 23.58 15.11
CA PRO A 566 37.28 22.80 15.33
C PRO A 566 37.34 21.30 14.99
N ILE A 567 38.53 20.78 14.73
CA ILE A 567 38.78 19.35 14.49
C ILE A 567 39.92 18.84 15.39
N SER A 568 40.16 19.53 16.52
CA SER A 568 41.30 19.35 17.41
C SER A 568 41.11 20.02 18.79
N ASN A 569 40.33 19.38 19.66
CA ASN A 569 40.10 19.70 21.07
C ASN A 569 41.32 20.01 22.00
N ASP A 570 42.56 19.90 21.50
CA ASP A 570 43.80 20.37 22.13
C ASP A 570 44.65 21.13 21.08
N THR A 571 44.26 22.36 20.73
CA THR A 571 44.90 23.20 19.69
C THR A 571 46.41 23.41 19.92
N ASP A 572 46.81 23.55 21.18
CA ASP A 572 48.18 23.88 21.60
C ASP A 572 49.08 22.64 21.77
N SER A 573 48.47 21.46 21.88
CA SER A 573 49.11 20.17 22.14
C SER A 573 49.81 20.10 23.50
N ASP A 574 49.28 20.75 24.54
CA ASP A 574 49.74 20.56 25.93
C ASP A 574 48.95 19.57 26.77
N THR A 575 47.99 18.87 26.16
CA THR A 575 47.13 17.86 26.78
C THR A 575 46.14 18.44 27.79
N MET A 576 45.71 19.68 27.56
CA MET A 576 44.53 20.31 28.15
C MET A 576 43.52 20.67 27.06
N LEU A 577 42.23 20.52 27.36
CA LEU A 577 41.14 20.81 26.40
C LEU A 577 40.87 22.30 26.28
N ASP A 578 40.59 22.77 25.07
CA ASP A 578 40.35 24.18 24.75
C ASP A 578 39.14 24.73 25.55
N TYR A 579 38.03 23.97 25.65
CA TYR A 579 36.90 24.31 26.52
C TYR A 579 37.29 24.51 28.01
N TRP A 580 38.14 23.64 28.55
CA TRP A 580 38.50 23.69 29.97
C TRP A 580 39.31 24.95 30.30
N GLU A 581 40.29 25.29 29.46
CA GLU A 581 41.07 26.51 29.60
C GLU A 581 40.21 27.79 29.50
N TYR A 582 39.25 27.78 28.57
CA TYR A 582 38.29 28.86 28.39
C TYR A 582 37.35 29.01 29.60
N SER A 583 36.74 27.92 30.05
CA SER A 583 35.70 27.92 31.10
C SER A 583 36.22 28.35 32.49
N TYR A 584 37.45 27.98 32.86
CA TYR A 584 38.09 28.44 34.10
C TYR A 584 38.83 29.77 33.97
N GLY A 585 38.89 30.34 32.77
CA GLY A 585 39.45 31.67 32.51
C GLY A 585 40.96 31.75 32.73
N LEU A 586 41.68 30.65 32.44
CA LEU A 586 43.15 30.58 32.49
C LEU A 586 43.81 31.43 31.38
N SER A 587 43.04 31.81 30.37
CA SER A 587 43.56 32.49 29.18
C SER A 587 44.03 33.95 29.41
N VAL A 588 45.32 34.15 29.17
CA VAL A 588 45.77 35.23 28.28
C VAL A 588 46.22 34.68 26.91
N ASN A 589 46.35 33.35 26.76
CA ASN A 589 46.67 32.70 25.50
C ASN A 589 46.40 31.18 25.62
N ILE A 590 45.29 30.71 25.06
CA ILE A 590 44.96 29.27 24.90
C ILE A 590 46.00 28.55 24.01
N LEU A 591 46.67 29.33 23.15
CA LEU A 591 47.78 28.89 22.30
C LEU A 591 49.15 28.78 23.04
N VAL A 592 49.16 28.59 24.37
CA VAL A 592 50.40 28.48 25.17
C VAL A 592 50.29 27.51 26.35
N ASN A 593 50.94 26.36 26.18
CA ASN A 593 51.34 25.40 27.22
C ASN A 593 51.55 26.01 28.63
N ASP A 594 50.60 25.71 29.50
CA ASP A 594 50.34 26.35 30.80
C ASP A 594 50.22 25.29 31.93
N SER A 595 49.89 24.05 31.57
CA SER A 595 49.74 22.79 32.33
C SER A 595 50.61 22.55 33.59
N ALA A 596 51.73 23.24 33.77
CA ALA A 596 52.63 23.11 34.92
C ALA A 596 52.44 24.14 36.06
N LEU A 597 51.34 24.92 36.05
CA LEU A 597 50.98 25.87 37.11
C LEU A 597 50.18 25.20 38.25
N ASP A 598 50.14 25.87 39.41
CA ASP A 598 49.46 25.47 40.67
C ASP A 598 48.92 26.80 41.25
N PRO A 599 47.64 27.16 41.00
CA PRO A 599 47.14 28.49 41.34
C PRO A 599 46.60 28.60 42.77
N ASP A 600 46.21 27.48 43.37
CA ASP A 600 45.48 27.40 44.64
C ASP A 600 46.40 27.01 45.83
N GLY A 601 47.43 26.19 45.58
CA GLY A 601 48.47 25.79 46.52
C GLY A 601 48.23 24.50 47.31
N ASP A 602 47.33 23.61 46.90
CA ASP A 602 47.13 22.29 47.51
C ASP A 602 48.31 21.32 47.24
N GLY A 603 48.87 21.38 46.02
CA GLY A 603 49.99 20.57 45.53
C GLY A 603 49.71 19.77 44.25
N LEU A 604 48.50 19.83 43.72
CA LEU A 604 48.13 19.44 42.35
C LEU A 604 48.56 20.56 41.37
N ILE A 605 48.47 20.32 40.06
CA ILE A 605 48.84 21.29 39.02
C ILE A 605 47.78 21.30 37.92
N ASN A 606 47.69 22.39 37.14
CA ASN A 606 46.71 22.60 36.07
C ASN A 606 46.52 21.34 35.20
N TYR A 607 47.59 20.66 34.78
CA TYR A 607 47.52 19.40 34.03
C TYR A 607 46.66 18.31 34.70
N TYR A 608 46.86 18.10 36.01
CA TYR A 608 46.10 17.11 36.77
C TYR A 608 44.72 17.65 37.14
N GLU A 609 44.59 18.95 37.43
CA GLU A 609 43.29 19.58 37.70
C GLU A 609 42.37 19.55 36.46
N HIS A 610 42.96 19.69 35.27
CA HIS A 610 42.34 19.47 33.96
C HIS A 610 41.87 18.02 33.80
N ILE A 611 42.77 17.04 33.98
CA ILE A 611 42.42 15.61 33.90
C ILE A 611 41.21 15.26 34.78
N TRP A 612 41.09 15.89 35.94
CA TRP A 612 39.96 15.66 36.86
C TRP A 612 38.80 16.64 36.71
N TRP A 613 38.85 17.59 35.76
CA TRP A 613 37.83 18.62 35.50
C TRP A 613 37.44 19.49 36.72
N ILE A 614 38.37 19.64 37.66
CA ILE A 614 38.20 20.43 38.88
C ILE A 614 38.56 21.90 38.65
N ASN A 615 38.10 22.77 39.56
CA ASN A 615 38.40 24.19 39.49
C ASN A 615 39.79 24.44 40.10
N PRO A 616 40.79 24.95 39.35
CA PRO A 616 42.16 25.10 39.83
C PRO A 616 42.36 26.30 40.78
N GLY A 617 41.35 26.58 41.59
CA GLY A 617 41.27 27.63 42.60
C GLY A 617 40.57 27.17 43.88
N ILE A 618 40.33 25.87 44.05
CA ILE A 618 39.61 25.24 45.17
C ILE A 618 40.38 23.99 45.66
N VAL A 619 40.65 23.92 46.97
CA VAL A 619 41.53 22.92 47.64
C VAL A 619 40.83 21.59 47.97
N ASP A 620 39.51 21.60 47.95
CA ASP A 620 38.58 20.57 48.44
C ASP A 620 37.27 20.88 47.69
N PHE A 621 37.08 20.23 46.55
CA PHE A 621 36.10 20.62 45.53
C PHE A 621 34.68 20.10 45.83
N GLU A 622 34.56 18.87 46.29
CA GLU A 622 33.32 18.11 46.53
C GLU A 622 32.89 18.05 48.02
N TYR A 623 33.77 18.43 48.96
CA TYR A 623 33.51 18.56 50.40
C TYR A 623 33.24 17.24 51.14
N ASP A 624 33.83 16.14 50.66
CA ASP A 624 33.79 14.81 51.28
C ASP A 624 34.61 14.75 52.59
N GLY A 625 35.78 15.39 52.61
CA GLY A 625 36.73 15.38 53.72
C GLY A 625 38.16 14.91 53.39
N LEU A 626 38.42 14.51 52.15
CA LEU A 626 39.75 14.49 51.53
C LEU A 626 40.09 15.90 50.96
N ASP A 627 41.22 16.03 50.25
CA ASP A 627 41.56 17.23 49.46
C ASP A 627 42.03 16.75 48.07
N ASP A 628 41.91 17.59 47.04
CA ASP A 628 42.06 17.18 45.63
C ASP A 628 43.40 16.43 45.40
N TYR A 629 44.52 16.94 45.95
CA TYR A 629 45.80 16.20 45.96
C TYR A 629 45.75 14.85 46.70
N GLN A 630 45.06 14.71 47.84
CA GLN A 630 44.92 13.41 48.54
C GLN A 630 44.11 12.41 47.73
N GLU A 631 43.03 12.85 47.08
CA GLU A 631 42.19 12.00 46.25
C GLU A 631 43.00 11.50 45.06
N VAL A 632 43.53 12.42 44.25
CA VAL A 632 44.27 12.09 43.03
C VAL A 632 45.61 11.38 43.29
N MET A 633 46.39 11.85 44.28
CA MET A 633 47.80 11.44 44.44
C MET A 633 48.06 10.51 45.63
N VAL A 634 47.05 10.19 46.46
CA VAL A 634 47.20 9.29 47.62
C VAL A 634 46.22 8.11 47.58
N TRP A 635 44.95 8.32 47.21
CA TRP A 635 43.91 7.27 47.28
C TRP A 635 43.44 6.77 45.91
N GLY A 636 43.51 7.59 44.87
CA GLY A 636 42.98 7.29 43.53
C GLY A 636 41.49 7.63 43.35
N THR A 637 40.89 8.33 44.32
CA THR A 637 39.47 8.72 44.31
C THR A 637 39.25 10.00 43.49
N HIS A 638 38.00 10.28 43.13
CA HIS A 638 37.61 11.34 42.21
C HIS A 638 37.22 12.63 42.94
N PRO A 639 37.97 13.74 42.79
CA PRO A 639 37.74 15.03 43.48
C PRO A 639 36.54 15.84 42.94
N ARG A 640 35.48 15.16 42.52
CA ARG A 640 34.19 15.74 42.10
C ARG A 640 33.01 14.90 42.59
N GLU A 641 33.27 13.69 43.07
CA GLU A 641 32.27 12.70 43.43
C GLU A 641 32.54 12.26 44.88
N PRO A 642 31.74 12.72 45.87
CA PRO A 642 31.90 12.35 47.28
C PRO A 642 31.69 10.85 47.60
N ASP A 643 31.63 10.00 46.58
CA ASP A 643 31.11 8.63 46.47
C ASP A 643 31.57 8.17 45.07
N THR A 644 32.90 8.05 44.89
CA THR A 644 33.59 7.86 43.59
C THR A 644 33.11 6.60 42.89
N ASP A 645 32.89 5.55 43.67
CA ASP A 645 32.43 4.27 43.16
C ASP A 645 30.89 4.21 42.98
N LYS A 646 30.14 5.17 43.55
CA LYS A 646 28.68 5.25 43.54
C LYS A 646 28.00 4.02 44.17
N ASP A 647 28.69 3.27 45.02
CA ASP A 647 28.10 2.21 45.83
C ASP A 647 27.15 2.81 46.88
N GLY A 648 27.34 4.06 47.31
CA GLY A 648 26.53 4.72 48.33
C GLY A 648 27.18 4.88 49.71
N TYR A 649 28.48 4.58 49.82
CA TYR A 649 29.38 5.08 50.85
C TYR A 649 30.15 6.31 50.34
N TRP A 650 30.83 7.03 51.24
CA TRP A 650 31.62 8.20 50.84
C TRP A 650 33.09 7.85 50.99
N ASP A 651 33.94 8.23 50.05
CA ASP A 651 35.34 7.85 49.97
C ASP A 651 36.09 8.17 51.28
N GLY A 652 35.93 9.40 51.76
CA GLY A 652 36.46 9.89 53.02
C GLY A 652 35.87 9.20 54.26
N VAL A 653 34.76 8.45 54.14
CA VAL A 653 34.23 7.56 55.19
C VAL A 653 34.89 6.17 55.14
N GLU A 654 35.09 5.60 53.95
CA GLU A 654 35.70 4.28 53.75
C GLU A 654 37.19 4.30 54.12
N VAL A 655 37.91 5.30 53.61
CA VAL A 655 39.32 5.58 53.96
C VAL A 655 39.52 5.77 55.47
N ASN A 656 38.54 6.36 56.18
CA ASN A 656 38.67 6.74 57.61
C ASN A 656 37.92 5.83 58.63
N GLY A 657 37.61 4.58 58.27
CA GLY A 657 36.86 3.61 59.10
C GLY A 657 37.37 3.31 60.54
N ILE A 658 36.49 2.77 61.41
CA ILE A 658 36.61 2.89 62.89
C ILE A 658 36.73 1.54 63.66
N TYR A 659 37.98 1.09 63.91
CA TYR A 659 38.49 0.24 65.02
C TYR A 659 38.07 -1.25 65.24
N ALA A 660 39.10 -2.11 65.36
CA ALA A 660 39.09 -3.46 66.00
C ALA A 660 39.52 -3.39 67.51
N PRO A 661 39.62 -4.48 68.34
CA PRO A 661 39.55 -5.94 68.03
C PRO A 661 38.88 -6.90 69.08
N THR A 662 38.77 -8.19 68.69
CA THR A 662 38.85 -9.47 69.46
C THR A 662 37.67 -10.46 69.45
N ASN A 663 37.98 -11.69 69.00
CA ASN A 663 37.30 -12.99 69.16
C ASN A 663 36.28 -13.39 68.04
N PRO A 664 36.31 -14.64 67.50
CA PRO A 664 36.13 -14.84 66.06
C PRO A 664 35.08 -15.92 65.71
N ALA A 665 33.82 -15.73 66.10
CA ALA A 665 32.72 -16.59 65.66
C ALA A 665 31.35 -15.89 65.83
N ALA A 666 30.76 -15.48 64.71
CA ALA A 666 29.35 -15.14 64.49
C ALA A 666 28.64 -14.21 65.51
N ASN A 667 28.36 -12.96 65.11
CA ASN A 667 26.98 -12.48 64.98
C ASN A 667 26.86 -11.09 64.32
N ALA A 668 26.17 -11.06 63.17
CA ALA A 668 25.10 -10.12 62.84
C ALA A 668 25.42 -8.63 62.65
N THR A 669 26.50 -8.33 61.91
CA THR A 669 26.63 -7.29 60.85
C THR A 669 28.10 -7.31 60.44
N GLY A 670 28.45 -8.09 59.41
CA GLY A 670 29.81 -8.11 58.87
C GLY A 670 30.03 -6.87 58.00
N TYR A 671 31.22 -6.29 58.07
CA TYR A 671 31.65 -5.18 57.23
C TYR A 671 33.07 -5.45 56.76
N VAL A 672 33.27 -5.30 55.45
CA VAL A 672 34.52 -5.51 54.71
C VAL A 672 35.19 -4.14 54.53
N PHE A 673 36.45 -4.11 54.07
CA PHE A 673 37.04 -2.90 53.48
C PHE A 673 36.90 -3.09 51.97
N THR A 674 35.98 -2.33 51.37
CA THR A 674 35.84 -2.07 49.94
C THR A 674 36.96 -1.12 49.48
N ASP A 675 37.22 -1.05 48.18
CA ASP A 675 38.12 -0.03 47.63
C ASP A 675 37.25 1.16 47.19
N PRO A 676 37.40 2.38 47.76
CA PRO A 676 36.54 3.53 47.45
C PRO A 676 36.67 4.02 45.99
N THR A 677 37.49 3.36 45.18
CA THR A 677 37.65 3.62 43.75
C THR A 677 36.94 2.58 42.86
N LEU A 678 36.35 1.52 43.45
CA LEU A 678 35.78 0.39 42.74
C LEU A 678 34.38 0.04 43.26
N LYS A 679 33.39 0.22 42.39
CA LYS A 679 31.97 -0.09 42.66
C LYS A 679 31.71 -1.58 42.87
N ASP A 680 32.63 -2.34 42.33
CA ASP A 680 32.74 -3.76 42.11
C ASP A 680 34.24 -4.03 42.31
N THR A 681 34.61 -4.38 43.54
CA THR A 681 36.00 -4.40 44.01
C THR A 681 36.82 -5.54 43.38
N ASP A 682 36.16 -6.59 42.85
CA ASP A 682 36.82 -7.72 42.17
C ASP A 682 36.61 -7.78 40.64
N ASN A 683 35.77 -6.91 40.11
CA ASN A 683 35.51 -6.61 38.68
C ASN A 683 34.80 -7.75 37.95
N ASP A 684 33.69 -8.22 38.53
CA ASP A 684 32.89 -9.35 38.01
C ASP A 684 31.58 -8.93 37.31
N LEU A 685 31.29 -7.61 37.26
CA LEU A 685 30.09 -6.92 36.81
C LEU A 685 28.97 -6.78 37.87
N LEU A 686 29.19 -7.20 39.12
CA LEU A 686 28.27 -7.09 40.24
C LEU A 686 28.82 -6.13 41.31
N SER A 687 28.07 -5.06 41.62
CA SER A 687 28.53 -4.07 42.61
C SER A 687 28.57 -4.63 44.05
N ASP A 688 29.57 -4.23 44.85
CA ASP A 688 29.80 -4.61 46.26
C ASP A 688 28.53 -4.60 47.12
N LYS A 689 27.71 -3.56 46.96
CA LYS A 689 26.43 -3.38 47.64
C LYS A 689 25.36 -4.40 47.24
N THR A 690 25.32 -4.80 45.97
CA THR A 690 24.38 -5.79 45.43
C THR A 690 24.78 -7.18 45.90
N GLU A 691 26.08 -7.49 45.87
CA GLU A 691 26.61 -8.72 46.42
C GLU A 691 26.29 -8.92 47.91
N ILE A 692 26.49 -7.87 48.72
CA ILE A 692 26.10 -7.86 50.14
C ILE A 692 24.58 -8.12 50.33
N ILE A 693 23.75 -7.80 49.33
CA ILE A 693 22.30 -8.09 49.34
C ILE A 693 22.01 -9.55 48.94
N ILE A 694 22.69 -10.09 47.92
CA ILE A 694 22.43 -11.44 47.38
C ILE A 694 23.24 -12.56 48.06
N ASN A 695 24.29 -12.20 48.80
CA ASN A 695 25.24 -13.04 49.55
C ASN A 695 26.38 -13.70 48.72
N THR A 696 26.80 -13.06 47.63
CA THR A 696 28.13 -13.25 47.00
C THR A 696 29.21 -12.48 47.79
N ASN A 697 30.45 -12.38 47.30
CA ASN A 697 31.59 -11.90 48.08
C ASN A 697 32.46 -10.84 47.33
N PRO A 698 32.42 -9.54 47.74
CA PRO A 698 33.06 -8.40 47.05
C PRO A 698 34.60 -8.34 46.97
N LEU A 699 35.26 -9.49 46.87
CA LEU A 699 36.71 -9.66 46.81
C LEU A 699 37.08 -10.95 46.03
N ASP A 700 36.14 -11.60 45.32
CA ASP A 700 36.23 -12.95 44.75
C ASP A 700 35.20 -13.12 43.60
N ASN A 701 35.62 -12.72 42.39
CA ASN A 701 34.85 -12.55 41.15
C ASN A 701 34.21 -13.82 40.52
N ASP A 702 34.16 -14.91 41.29
CA ASP A 702 33.68 -16.26 40.94
C ASP A 702 33.38 -16.94 42.29
N THR A 703 32.20 -16.67 42.87
CA THR A 703 31.84 -17.06 44.25
C THR A 703 31.81 -18.58 44.45
N ASP A 704 31.74 -19.38 43.38
CA ASP A 704 31.57 -20.84 43.47
C ASP A 704 32.57 -21.75 42.72
N ASP A 705 33.63 -21.15 42.15
CA ASP A 705 34.76 -21.78 41.45
C ASP A 705 34.38 -22.45 40.09
N ASP A 706 33.50 -21.85 39.27
CA ASP A 706 33.02 -22.43 37.99
C ASP A 706 33.59 -21.85 36.69
N LEU A 707 34.28 -20.71 36.77
CA LEU A 707 34.92 -19.93 35.70
C LEU A 707 34.02 -18.95 34.92
N MET A 708 32.73 -18.80 35.26
CA MET A 708 31.95 -17.61 34.91
C MET A 708 32.16 -16.50 35.97
N LEU A 709 31.61 -15.30 35.73
CA LEU A 709 31.67 -14.16 36.65
C LEU A 709 30.29 -13.97 37.33
N ASP A 710 30.24 -13.68 38.64
CA ASP A 710 28.95 -13.55 39.35
C ASP A 710 28.06 -12.47 38.72
N GLY A 711 28.63 -11.38 38.21
CA GLY A 711 27.91 -10.32 37.52
C GLY A 711 27.39 -10.71 36.14
N TYR A 712 28.15 -11.45 35.33
CA TYR A 712 27.65 -12.03 34.06
C TYR A 712 26.45 -12.94 34.33
N GLU A 713 26.61 -13.85 35.30
CA GLU A 713 25.53 -14.75 35.72
C GLU A 713 24.31 -14.01 36.26
N TRP A 714 24.51 -12.94 37.03
CA TRP A 714 23.43 -12.11 37.55
C TRP A 714 22.67 -11.37 36.44
N ILE A 715 23.38 -10.86 35.43
CA ILE A 715 22.80 -10.16 34.26
C ILE A 715 21.92 -11.12 33.46
N PHE A 716 22.44 -12.29 33.10
CA PHE A 716 21.72 -13.30 32.32
C PHE A 716 20.85 -14.23 33.17
N ASN A 717 20.64 -13.87 34.45
CA ASN A 717 19.68 -14.52 35.35
C ASN A 717 19.98 -16.01 35.60
N LEU A 718 21.27 -16.37 35.49
CA LEU A 718 21.92 -17.59 35.96
C LEU A 718 22.09 -17.54 37.49
N ASN A 719 22.99 -18.32 38.09
CA ASN A 719 23.06 -18.44 39.55
C ASN A 719 24.51 -18.51 40.10
N PRO A 720 25.06 -17.37 40.56
CA PRO A 720 26.41 -17.19 41.17
C PRO A 720 26.74 -17.99 42.45
N SER A 721 26.14 -19.16 42.61
CA SER A 721 26.28 -20.05 43.74
C SER A 721 25.94 -21.51 43.39
N ASN A 722 25.86 -21.85 42.10
CA ASN A 722 25.56 -23.16 41.54
C ASN A 722 26.40 -23.57 40.29
N ALA A 723 27.73 -23.57 40.37
CA ALA A 723 28.78 -24.18 39.50
C ALA A 723 28.46 -25.38 38.56
N SER A 724 27.36 -25.37 37.82
CA SER A 724 26.72 -26.50 37.14
C SER A 724 25.74 -26.04 36.07
N ASP A 725 25.34 -24.77 36.07
CA ASP A 725 24.66 -24.07 34.99
C ASP A 725 25.62 -23.58 33.90
N ALA A 726 26.92 -23.34 34.15
CA ALA A 726 27.92 -23.12 33.08
C ALA A 726 27.93 -24.20 31.98
N TYR A 727 27.48 -25.42 32.30
CA TYR A 727 27.42 -26.58 31.38
C TYR A 727 26.02 -26.84 30.83
N VAL A 728 25.11 -25.88 30.99
CA VAL A 728 23.79 -25.87 30.37
C VAL A 728 23.89 -25.12 29.04
N ASP A 729 23.01 -25.54 28.14
CA ASP A 729 22.68 -25.01 26.81
C ASP A 729 21.22 -24.54 27.05
N LEU A 730 21.02 -23.22 27.15
CA LEU A 730 19.87 -22.60 27.81
C LEU A 730 18.79 -22.16 26.81
N ASP A 731 19.22 -21.59 25.70
CA ASP A 731 18.45 -21.12 24.56
C ASP A 731 18.17 -22.26 23.54
N GLY A 732 19.15 -23.15 23.32
CA GLY A 732 19.06 -24.32 22.45
C GLY A 732 19.93 -24.32 21.20
N ASP A 733 20.81 -23.34 20.98
CA ASP A 733 21.63 -23.25 19.76
C ASP A 733 22.73 -24.33 19.67
N THR A 734 23.15 -24.91 20.80
CA THR A 734 24.23 -25.90 21.04
C THR A 734 25.60 -25.36 21.50
N LEU A 735 25.74 -24.07 21.76
CA LEU A 735 26.73 -23.53 22.68
C LEU A 735 26.32 -23.85 24.13
N THR A 736 27.21 -23.55 25.07
CA THR A 736 26.91 -23.59 26.50
C THR A 736 27.08 -22.20 27.09
N ASN A 737 26.43 -21.91 28.21
CA ASN A 737 26.51 -20.61 28.89
C ASN A 737 27.95 -20.09 29.06
N TYR A 738 28.93 -21.00 29.25
CA TYR A 738 30.36 -20.70 29.33
C TYR A 738 31.05 -20.49 27.97
N GLU A 739 30.60 -21.15 26.90
CA GLU A 739 31.07 -20.91 25.53
C GLU A 739 30.54 -19.56 25.01
N GLU A 740 29.30 -19.20 25.33
CA GLU A 740 28.68 -17.89 25.04
C GLU A 740 29.38 -16.76 25.80
N PHE A 741 29.71 -16.98 27.08
CA PHE A 741 30.55 -16.06 27.86
C PHE A 741 31.94 -15.79 27.22
N LEU A 742 32.49 -16.74 26.45
CA LEU A 742 33.75 -16.53 25.72
C LEU A 742 33.57 -15.78 24.40
N LEU A 743 32.34 -15.68 23.90
CA LEU A 743 31.95 -15.02 22.65
C LEU A 743 31.30 -13.65 22.89
N TRP A 744 30.88 -13.36 24.12
CA TRP A 744 30.08 -12.18 24.52
C TRP A 744 28.64 -12.15 23.99
N THR A 745 28.11 -13.32 23.65
CA THR A 745 26.72 -13.52 23.19
C THR A 745 25.72 -13.67 24.35
N ASP A 746 24.41 -13.55 24.08
CA ASP A 746 23.35 -13.66 25.11
C ASP A 746 22.87 -15.11 25.31
N PRO A 747 23.18 -15.78 26.44
CA PRO A 747 22.78 -17.17 26.68
C PRO A 747 21.26 -17.43 26.80
N ASN A 748 20.42 -16.45 26.53
CA ASN A 748 18.97 -16.60 26.41
C ASN A 748 18.46 -16.48 24.97
N LYS A 749 19.34 -16.27 23.99
CA LYS A 749 19.01 -16.11 22.56
C LYS A 749 19.89 -17.00 21.68
N THR A 750 19.30 -17.53 20.62
CA THR A 750 20.01 -18.27 19.57
C THR A 750 20.62 -17.37 18.49
N ASP A 751 20.53 -16.05 18.67
CA ASP A 751 20.65 -14.98 17.67
C ASP A 751 20.83 -13.68 18.48
N THR A 752 22.08 -13.20 18.60
CA THR A 752 22.46 -12.17 19.57
C THR A 752 22.13 -10.75 19.12
N ASP A 753 22.48 -10.37 17.89
CA ASP A 753 22.26 -9.02 17.32
C ASP A 753 20.91 -8.85 16.60
N GLY A 754 20.29 -9.92 16.10
CA GLY A 754 18.96 -9.91 15.51
C GLY A 754 18.93 -9.94 13.97
N ASP A 755 20.04 -10.26 13.30
CA ASP A 755 20.11 -10.33 11.84
C ASP A 755 19.32 -11.50 11.22
N LYS A 756 18.95 -12.51 12.03
CA LYS A 756 18.27 -13.81 11.72
C LYS A 756 19.23 -14.98 11.46
N PHE A 757 20.53 -14.75 11.56
CA PHE A 757 21.56 -15.78 11.65
C PHE A 757 21.78 -16.17 13.12
N TRP A 758 22.53 -17.24 13.36
CA TRP A 758 22.69 -17.81 14.71
C TRP A 758 24.15 -17.79 15.10
N ASP A 759 24.44 -17.41 16.34
CA ASP A 759 25.77 -17.20 16.90
C ASP A 759 26.75 -18.36 16.59
N ASN A 760 26.28 -19.61 16.66
CA ASN A 760 27.10 -20.78 16.35
C ASN A 760 27.24 -21.12 14.87
N VAL A 761 26.37 -20.59 14.01
CA VAL A 761 26.43 -20.69 12.55
C VAL A 761 27.38 -19.64 12.00
N GLU A 762 27.34 -18.43 12.53
CA GLU A 762 28.22 -17.31 12.16
C GLU A 762 29.70 -17.65 12.30
N LEU A 763 30.09 -18.23 13.44
CA LEU A 763 31.42 -18.77 13.67
C LEU A 763 31.89 -19.85 12.65
N VAL A 764 30.96 -20.41 11.85
CA VAL A 764 31.26 -21.33 10.75
C VAL A 764 31.51 -20.61 9.43
N TYR A 765 30.86 -19.46 9.20
CA TYR A 765 30.98 -18.66 7.97
C TYR A 765 32.07 -17.58 8.07
N GLY A 766 32.21 -16.93 9.23
CA GLY A 766 33.29 -15.98 9.51
C GLY A 766 32.85 -14.56 9.86
N SER A 767 31.53 -14.31 9.92
CA SER A 767 30.89 -13.12 10.48
C SER A 767 31.14 -12.94 11.98
N ASP A 768 30.79 -11.76 12.52
CA ASP A 768 30.85 -11.43 13.94
C ASP A 768 29.44 -11.47 14.59
N PRO A 769 29.15 -12.42 15.51
CA PRO A 769 27.81 -12.65 16.12
C PRO A 769 27.39 -11.57 17.14
N THR A 770 27.86 -10.35 16.92
CA THR A 770 27.52 -9.15 17.67
C THR A 770 27.31 -7.94 16.76
N LEU A 771 27.37 -8.10 15.44
CA LEU A 771 27.23 -7.07 14.42
C LEU A 771 26.18 -7.50 13.39
N TYR A 772 25.14 -6.68 13.25
CA TYR A 772 24.05 -6.90 12.29
C TYR A 772 24.50 -6.88 10.81
N ASP A 773 25.62 -6.23 10.54
CA ASP A 773 26.33 -6.09 9.26
C ASP A 773 27.82 -6.11 9.62
N THR A 774 28.56 -7.12 9.14
CA THR A 774 29.97 -7.35 9.48
C THR A 774 30.94 -6.41 8.75
N ASP A 775 30.62 -5.89 7.55
CA ASP A 775 31.57 -5.14 6.73
C ASP A 775 31.19 -3.69 6.38
N GLY A 776 29.93 -3.33 6.53
CA GLY A 776 29.42 -1.97 6.56
C GLY A 776 28.90 -1.43 5.23
N ASP A 777 28.44 -2.28 4.31
CA ASP A 777 27.83 -1.85 3.04
C ASP A 777 26.32 -1.57 3.11
N GLY A 778 25.63 -2.06 4.16
CA GLY A 778 24.19 -1.95 4.33
C GLY A 778 23.40 -3.26 4.18
N LEU A 779 24.03 -4.34 3.73
CA LEU A 779 23.48 -5.69 3.76
C LEU A 779 23.72 -6.33 5.13
N ASN A 780 22.79 -7.20 5.57
CA ASN A 780 22.98 -7.99 6.79
C ASN A 780 23.55 -9.37 6.46
N ASP A 781 24.34 -9.92 7.39
CA ASP A 781 25.08 -11.17 7.23
C ASP A 781 24.19 -12.37 6.82
N TYR A 782 22.95 -12.44 7.34
CA TYR A 782 21.95 -13.41 6.89
C TYR A 782 21.62 -13.25 5.39
N ASP A 783 21.30 -12.05 4.92
CA ASP A 783 20.88 -11.82 3.53
C ASP A 783 22.08 -12.02 2.58
N GLU A 784 23.27 -11.57 2.96
CA GLU A 784 24.50 -11.89 2.23
C GLU A 784 24.77 -13.39 2.11
N ILE A 785 24.78 -14.14 3.22
CA ILE A 785 25.22 -15.54 3.21
C ILE A 785 24.13 -16.49 2.68
N ILE A 786 22.85 -16.16 2.88
CA ILE A 786 21.71 -17.05 2.60
C ILE A 786 20.89 -16.63 1.38
N VAL A 787 20.77 -15.34 1.09
CA VAL A 787 19.94 -14.82 -0.01
C VAL A 787 20.79 -14.54 -1.26
N LEU A 788 21.83 -13.72 -1.13
CA LEU A 788 22.63 -13.19 -2.25
C LEU A 788 23.86 -14.06 -2.58
N GLY A 789 24.51 -14.61 -1.54
CA GLY A 789 25.75 -15.38 -1.66
C GLY A 789 27.03 -14.54 -1.79
N THR A 790 26.96 -13.26 -1.43
CA THR A 790 28.03 -12.25 -1.38
C THR A 790 29.04 -12.53 -0.26
N ASN A 791 29.93 -11.58 0.04
CA ASN A 791 31.11 -11.81 0.88
C ASN A 791 31.26 -10.80 2.04
N VAL A 792 30.42 -10.95 3.07
CA VAL A 792 30.41 -10.60 4.52
C VAL A 792 31.69 -10.13 5.26
N THR A 793 32.70 -9.69 4.54
CA THR A 793 33.98 -9.14 5.01
C THR A 793 34.61 -8.20 3.96
N ASN A 794 33.87 -7.83 2.91
CA ASN A 794 34.31 -7.15 1.71
C ASN A 794 33.10 -6.59 0.91
N PRO A 795 32.84 -5.26 1.00
CA PRO A 795 31.63 -4.57 0.52
C PRO A 795 31.58 -4.32 -1.02
N ASP A 796 32.22 -5.18 -1.80
CA ASP A 796 32.41 -5.07 -3.26
C ASP A 796 32.93 -6.45 -3.72
N THR A 797 32.02 -7.40 -3.90
CA THR A 797 32.30 -8.84 -4.00
C THR A 797 33.15 -9.19 -5.22
N ASP A 798 33.06 -8.42 -6.30
CA ASP A 798 33.65 -8.80 -7.59
C ASP A 798 34.72 -7.82 -8.16
N TYR A 799 34.83 -6.63 -7.56
CA TYR A 799 35.85 -5.60 -7.75
C TYR A 799 35.72 -4.72 -9.00
N ASP A 800 34.49 -4.36 -9.37
CA ASP A 800 34.18 -3.39 -10.43
C ASP A 800 34.07 -1.92 -9.93
N ASN A 801 34.04 -1.71 -8.61
CA ASN A 801 33.90 -0.45 -7.83
C ASN A 801 32.46 0.03 -7.54
N LEU A 802 31.42 -0.70 -7.93
CA LEU A 802 30.09 -0.62 -7.31
C LEU A 802 30.10 -1.45 -6.00
N ASN A 803 29.09 -1.32 -5.13
CA ASN A 803 29.01 -2.11 -3.89
C ASN A 803 27.77 -2.99 -3.89
N ASP A 804 27.86 -4.15 -3.23
CA ASP A 804 26.83 -5.20 -3.31
C ASP A 804 25.43 -4.68 -2.90
N TYR A 805 25.37 -3.72 -1.97
CA TYR A 805 24.14 -3.02 -1.60
C TYR A 805 23.51 -2.23 -2.77
N LEU A 806 24.28 -1.36 -3.42
CA LEU A 806 23.84 -0.53 -4.55
C LEU A 806 23.46 -1.38 -5.77
N GLU A 807 24.23 -2.42 -6.05
CA GLU A 807 23.94 -3.37 -7.13
C GLU A 807 22.56 -4.01 -6.93
N VAL A 808 22.28 -4.51 -5.72
CA VAL A 808 21.06 -5.27 -5.44
C VAL A 808 19.82 -4.38 -5.22
N HIS A 809 19.99 -3.20 -4.62
CA HIS A 809 18.86 -2.35 -4.19
C HIS A 809 18.64 -1.10 -5.05
N VAL A 810 19.62 -0.63 -5.82
CA VAL A 810 19.48 0.60 -6.63
C VAL A 810 19.52 0.27 -8.13
N TYR A 811 20.55 -0.45 -8.60
CA TYR A 811 20.78 -0.64 -10.04
C TYR A 811 20.30 -2.00 -10.60
N GLY A 812 19.89 -2.93 -9.73
CA GLY A 812 19.42 -4.26 -10.11
C GLY A 812 20.47 -5.16 -10.78
N SER A 813 21.77 -4.85 -10.63
CA SER A 813 22.88 -5.60 -11.21
C SER A 813 23.27 -6.86 -10.38
N ASP A 814 24.14 -7.72 -10.92
CA ASP A 814 24.56 -8.98 -10.27
C ASP A 814 25.93 -8.79 -9.58
N PRO A 815 26.02 -8.74 -8.22
CA PRO A 815 27.26 -8.52 -7.45
C PRO A 815 28.32 -9.63 -7.54
N HIS A 816 28.21 -10.48 -8.56
CA HIS A 816 29.18 -11.51 -8.94
C HIS A 816 29.69 -11.33 -10.38
N VAL A 817 29.24 -10.29 -11.10
CA VAL A 817 29.46 -10.05 -12.54
C VAL A 817 29.67 -8.56 -12.88
N VAL A 818 30.95 -8.16 -12.98
CA VAL A 818 31.51 -6.84 -13.37
C VAL A 818 31.04 -6.21 -14.70
N ASP A 819 30.04 -6.78 -15.37
CA ASP A 819 29.57 -6.54 -16.75
C ASP A 819 28.24 -7.33 -16.85
N THR A 820 27.21 -6.87 -16.11
CA THR A 820 25.97 -7.63 -15.83
C THR A 820 25.14 -7.89 -17.09
N ASP A 821 24.85 -6.82 -17.84
CA ASP A 821 24.06 -6.83 -19.07
C ASP A 821 24.81 -7.55 -20.22
N GLY A 822 26.14 -7.53 -20.17
CA GLY A 822 27.10 -8.10 -21.09
C GLY A 822 27.46 -7.21 -22.28
N ASP A 823 27.28 -5.88 -22.25
CA ASP A 823 27.72 -4.99 -23.35
C ASP A 823 29.24 -4.70 -23.33
N THR A 824 29.97 -5.05 -22.28
CA THR A 824 31.42 -4.79 -22.11
C THR A 824 31.84 -3.39 -21.63
N LEU A 825 30.90 -2.57 -21.20
CA LEU A 825 31.12 -1.62 -20.11
C LEU A 825 31.28 -2.41 -18.78
N LEU A 826 31.41 -1.71 -17.66
CA LEU A 826 31.43 -2.32 -16.32
C LEU A 826 30.41 -1.56 -15.49
N ASP A 827 29.66 -2.25 -14.64
CA ASP A 827 28.50 -1.69 -13.96
C ASP A 827 28.83 -0.37 -13.22
N GLY A 828 29.97 -0.32 -12.51
CA GLY A 828 30.51 0.87 -11.86
C GLY A 828 31.13 1.91 -12.80
N ASP A 829 31.64 1.55 -13.98
CA ASP A 829 32.04 2.53 -15.01
C ASP A 829 30.79 3.16 -15.67
N GLU A 830 29.69 2.42 -15.81
CA GLU A 830 28.40 2.92 -16.35
C GLU A 830 27.81 3.98 -15.42
N VAL A 831 27.60 3.62 -14.15
CA VAL A 831 27.10 4.53 -13.12
C VAL A 831 28.02 5.75 -12.93
N TYR A 832 29.35 5.58 -12.83
CA TYR A 832 30.26 6.68 -12.47
C TYR A 832 30.93 7.41 -13.63
N ILE A 833 30.78 6.97 -14.89
CA ILE A 833 31.46 7.59 -16.06
C ILE A 833 30.52 7.87 -17.24
N TYR A 834 29.64 6.92 -17.58
CA TYR A 834 28.82 7.01 -18.81
C TYR A 834 27.38 7.49 -18.55
N ASN A 835 26.89 7.36 -17.31
CA ASN A 835 25.52 7.65 -16.91
C ASN A 835 24.49 6.75 -17.62
N THR A 836 24.85 5.49 -17.80
CA THR A 836 24.04 4.41 -18.39
C THR A 836 23.60 3.41 -17.32
N HIS A 837 22.60 2.57 -17.62
CA HIS A 837 22.00 1.67 -16.65
C HIS A 837 22.61 0.24 -16.72
N PRO A 838 23.35 -0.23 -15.70
CA PRO A 838 24.24 -1.40 -15.81
C PRO A 838 23.55 -2.77 -15.97
N ALA A 839 22.23 -2.83 -15.83
CA ALA A 839 21.43 -4.02 -16.12
C ALA A 839 20.74 -3.99 -17.50
N ASP A 840 20.88 -2.91 -18.28
CA ASP A 840 20.32 -2.79 -19.64
C ASP A 840 21.42 -2.50 -20.67
N ARG A 841 21.28 -3.07 -21.87
CA ARG A 841 22.31 -2.96 -22.93
C ARG A 841 22.13 -1.76 -23.85
N ASP A 842 21.01 -1.06 -23.68
CA ASP A 842 20.35 -0.15 -24.63
C ASP A 842 19.53 0.82 -23.77
N THR A 843 20.23 1.71 -23.05
CA THR A 843 19.70 2.50 -21.92
C THR A 843 18.54 3.42 -22.33
N ASP A 844 18.54 3.96 -23.55
CA ASP A 844 17.45 4.80 -24.06
C ASP A 844 16.41 4.06 -24.92
N GLY A 845 16.69 2.80 -25.28
CA GLY A 845 15.74 1.89 -25.92
C GLY A 845 15.57 2.11 -27.43
N ASP A 846 16.52 2.76 -28.11
CA ASP A 846 16.46 3.03 -29.54
C ASP A 846 16.82 1.82 -30.44
N LEU A 847 17.41 0.75 -29.86
CA LEU A 847 17.95 -0.47 -30.50
C LEU A 847 19.44 -0.44 -30.91
N VAL A 848 20.23 0.52 -30.44
CA VAL A 848 21.69 0.52 -30.47
C VAL A 848 22.24 0.22 -29.07
N GLU A 849 23.22 -0.68 -28.95
CA GLU A 849 23.82 -0.99 -27.64
C GLU A 849 24.73 0.17 -27.17
N ASP A 850 24.73 0.51 -25.86
CA ASP A 850 25.44 1.68 -25.30
C ASP A 850 26.93 1.73 -25.67
N ASN A 851 27.62 0.59 -25.60
CA ASN A 851 28.99 0.41 -26.10
C ASN A 851 29.18 0.76 -27.59
N VAL A 852 28.19 0.50 -28.45
CA VAL A 852 28.20 0.73 -29.89
C VAL A 852 28.02 2.21 -30.14
N GLU A 853 27.16 2.86 -29.37
CA GLU A 853 26.94 4.30 -29.42
C GLU A 853 28.18 5.09 -29.03
N LEU A 854 28.83 4.73 -27.92
CA LEU A 854 30.11 5.34 -27.53
C LEU A 854 31.22 5.16 -28.60
N ASP A 855 31.16 4.08 -29.39
CA ASP A 855 32.09 3.80 -30.51
C ASP A 855 31.64 4.47 -31.84
N TYR A 856 30.34 4.75 -32.01
CA TYR A 856 29.71 5.40 -33.18
C TYR A 856 29.75 6.94 -33.08
N GLY A 857 29.50 7.46 -31.88
CA GLY A 857 29.47 8.87 -31.52
C GLY A 857 28.07 9.46 -31.30
N SER A 858 27.03 8.63 -31.17
CA SER A 858 25.75 9.02 -30.56
C SER A 858 25.90 9.09 -29.03
N ASN A 859 24.81 9.32 -28.30
CA ASN A 859 24.79 9.48 -26.86
C ASN A 859 23.80 8.49 -26.22
N PRO A 860 24.27 7.52 -25.41
CA PRO A 860 23.48 6.36 -24.96
C PRO A 860 22.47 6.64 -23.84
N THR A 861 21.86 7.82 -23.88
CA THR A 861 20.80 8.26 -22.98
C THR A 861 19.77 9.13 -23.72
N ILE A 862 19.84 9.21 -25.06
CA ILE A 862 19.01 10.06 -25.93
C ILE A 862 18.82 9.40 -27.31
N ILE A 863 17.65 8.79 -27.50
CA ILE A 863 17.12 8.15 -28.74
C ILE A 863 17.40 8.92 -30.07
N ASP A 864 17.52 10.24 -30.02
CA ASP A 864 17.77 11.14 -31.16
C ASP A 864 18.83 12.16 -30.71
N THR A 865 20.13 11.86 -30.93
CA THR A 865 21.25 12.64 -30.36
C THR A 865 21.27 14.10 -30.84
N ASP A 866 20.74 14.41 -32.03
CA ASP A 866 20.80 15.76 -32.61
C ASP A 866 19.47 16.53 -32.70
N PHE A 867 18.37 15.86 -32.35
CA PHE A 867 16.99 16.34 -32.27
C PHE A 867 16.38 16.75 -33.60
N ASP A 868 16.66 16.01 -34.69
CA ASP A 868 16.05 16.25 -36.00
C ASP A 868 14.78 15.44 -36.29
N GLY A 869 14.51 14.40 -35.49
CA GLY A 869 13.32 13.56 -35.55
C GLY A 869 13.50 12.22 -36.27
N MET A 870 14.74 11.77 -36.45
CA MET A 870 15.10 10.37 -36.75
C MET A 870 15.80 9.77 -35.51
N ASP A 871 15.65 8.47 -35.26
CA ASP A 871 16.38 7.80 -34.17
C ASP A 871 17.81 7.38 -34.59
N ASP A 872 18.71 7.31 -33.61
CA ASP A 872 20.13 7.01 -33.84
C ASP A 872 20.32 5.60 -34.44
N TYR A 873 19.40 4.67 -34.17
CA TYR A 873 19.28 3.35 -34.77
C TYR A 873 18.98 3.40 -36.28
N PHE A 874 18.00 4.19 -36.72
CA PHE A 874 17.72 4.40 -38.15
C PHE A 874 18.95 5.02 -38.84
N GLU A 875 19.59 5.98 -38.19
CA GLU A 875 20.82 6.59 -38.70
C GLU A 875 21.99 5.62 -38.76
N TRP A 876 22.17 4.76 -37.75
CA TRP A 876 23.17 3.69 -37.71
C TRP A 876 22.92 2.62 -38.78
N LEU A 877 21.66 2.23 -38.97
CA LEU A 877 21.22 1.22 -39.94
C LEU A 877 21.49 1.67 -41.38
N TYR A 878 21.22 2.93 -41.70
CA TYR A 878 21.38 3.49 -43.04
C TYR A 878 22.71 4.23 -43.26
N GLY A 879 23.45 4.54 -42.20
CA GLY A 879 24.74 5.23 -42.24
C GLY A 879 24.61 6.73 -42.50
N LEU A 880 23.68 7.37 -41.80
CA LEU A 880 23.51 8.81 -41.67
C LEU A 880 24.52 9.34 -40.59
N ASP A 881 24.30 10.48 -39.93
CA ASP A 881 25.31 11.17 -39.10
C ASP A 881 24.64 11.80 -37.86
N PRO A 882 24.49 11.05 -36.73
CA PRO A 882 23.66 11.41 -35.55
C PRO A 882 24.22 12.55 -34.69
N GLN A 883 24.95 13.47 -35.31
CA GLN A 883 25.48 14.68 -34.69
C GLN A 883 25.12 15.93 -35.51
N ILE A 884 24.35 15.79 -36.61
CA ILE A 884 24.05 16.81 -37.62
C ILE A 884 22.72 16.59 -38.38
N ASP A 885 21.61 17.23 -37.96
CA ASP A 885 20.38 17.56 -38.75
C ASP A 885 20.52 17.34 -40.28
N ASP A 886 20.06 16.16 -40.69
CA ASP A 886 20.26 15.48 -41.97
C ASP A 886 18.91 15.00 -42.55
N SER A 887 17.87 14.84 -41.73
CA SER A 887 16.46 14.54 -42.05
C SER A 887 15.89 15.27 -43.28
N GLY A 888 16.30 16.52 -43.50
CA GLY A 888 15.90 17.36 -44.64
C GLY A 888 16.67 17.12 -45.94
N LEU A 889 17.54 16.10 -45.99
CA LEU A 889 18.21 15.63 -47.20
C LEU A 889 17.35 14.61 -47.96
N ASP A 890 17.72 14.41 -49.22
CA ASP A 890 17.07 13.51 -50.19
C ASP A 890 18.25 12.70 -50.79
N PHE A 891 18.55 11.58 -50.15
CA PHE A 891 19.82 10.87 -50.34
C PHE A 891 19.82 10.06 -51.64
N ASP A 892 18.68 9.46 -51.99
CA ASP A 892 18.52 8.56 -53.13
C ASP A 892 18.09 9.31 -54.43
N ASN A 893 17.41 10.46 -54.30
CA ASN A 893 16.88 11.36 -55.35
C ASN A 893 15.54 10.94 -55.98
N ASP A 894 14.65 10.27 -55.25
CA ASP A 894 13.26 10.00 -55.66
C ASP A 894 12.33 11.23 -55.50
N GLY A 895 12.50 12.00 -54.41
CA GLY A 895 11.72 13.20 -54.09
C GLY A 895 11.06 13.24 -52.71
N VAL A 896 11.18 12.19 -51.90
CA VAL A 896 10.98 12.15 -50.44
C VAL A 896 12.30 12.59 -49.75
N SER A 897 12.28 12.88 -48.45
CA SER A 897 13.48 13.18 -47.66
C SER A 897 13.71 12.14 -46.56
N ASN A 898 14.94 11.99 -46.05
CA ASN A 898 15.32 10.99 -45.04
C ASN A 898 14.30 10.89 -43.87
N GLY A 899 13.90 12.03 -43.30
CA GLY A 899 12.90 12.08 -42.22
C GLY A 899 11.42 11.94 -42.66
N GLU A 900 11.11 12.11 -43.95
CA GLU A 900 9.81 11.70 -44.52
C GLU A 900 9.81 10.18 -44.82
N GLU A 901 10.95 9.57 -45.13
CA GLU A 901 11.11 8.12 -45.33
C GLU A 901 11.01 7.37 -43.99
N PHE A 902 11.68 7.87 -42.94
CA PHE A 902 11.55 7.39 -41.56
C PHE A 902 10.08 7.28 -41.09
N LEU A 903 9.30 8.35 -41.30
CA LEU A 903 7.86 8.40 -40.95
C LEU A 903 6.95 7.45 -41.74
N HIS A 904 7.49 6.76 -42.75
CA HIS A 904 6.78 5.89 -43.67
C HIS A 904 7.45 4.50 -43.83
N ASP A 905 8.33 4.12 -42.90
CA ASP A 905 9.07 2.85 -42.88
C ASP A 905 9.90 2.58 -44.16
N ALA A 906 10.18 3.63 -44.92
CA ALA A 906 10.88 3.58 -46.20
C ALA A 906 12.41 3.65 -46.03
N ASN A 907 13.14 3.19 -47.04
CA ASN A 907 14.59 3.03 -46.99
C ASN A 907 15.31 4.18 -47.73
N PRO A 908 15.99 5.11 -47.02
CA PRO A 908 16.55 6.35 -47.60
C PRO A 908 17.70 6.14 -48.60
N LEU A 909 18.04 4.89 -48.92
CA LEU A 909 19.08 4.53 -49.87
C LEU A 909 18.51 3.99 -51.21
N VAL A 910 17.19 3.84 -51.35
CA VAL A 910 16.52 3.26 -52.53
C VAL A 910 15.19 3.93 -52.91
N ASN A 911 14.99 4.15 -54.21
CA ASN A 911 13.84 4.89 -54.76
C ASN A 911 12.50 4.11 -54.84
N ASP A 912 12.47 2.91 -54.29
CA ASP A 912 11.54 1.79 -54.59
C ASP A 912 11.88 0.72 -53.54
N THR A 913 11.36 0.91 -52.33
CA THR A 913 11.76 0.16 -51.12
C THR A 913 11.33 -1.31 -51.18
N ASP A 914 10.08 -1.58 -51.57
CA ASP A 914 9.49 -2.92 -51.61
C ASP A 914 9.77 -3.72 -52.92
N LEU A 915 10.13 -3.00 -54.00
CA LEU A 915 10.38 -3.50 -55.36
C LEU A 915 9.12 -3.99 -56.13
N ASP A 916 7.95 -3.48 -55.79
CA ASP A 916 6.67 -3.63 -56.52
C ASP A 916 6.74 -2.94 -57.91
N GLY A 917 7.37 -1.76 -57.97
CA GLY A 917 7.55 -0.95 -59.18
C GLY A 917 6.79 0.37 -59.21
N LEU A 918 6.12 0.76 -58.13
CA LEU A 918 5.94 2.15 -57.70
C LEU A 918 7.29 2.75 -57.23
N THR A 919 7.27 3.98 -56.74
CA THR A 919 8.39 4.58 -56.00
C THR A 919 7.82 5.14 -54.72
N ASP A 920 8.62 5.23 -53.67
CA ASP A 920 8.20 5.67 -52.33
C ASP A 920 7.47 7.03 -52.40
N PHE A 921 7.94 7.98 -53.22
CA PHE A 921 7.22 9.21 -53.55
C PHE A 921 5.84 9.03 -54.22
N GLU A 922 5.69 8.10 -55.18
CA GLU A 922 4.40 7.81 -55.82
C GLU A 922 3.41 7.20 -54.81
N GLU A 923 3.90 6.39 -53.88
CA GLU A 923 3.09 5.74 -52.85
C GLU A 923 2.63 6.74 -51.79
N ILE A 924 3.58 7.34 -51.07
CA ILE A 924 3.34 8.30 -49.98
C ILE A 924 2.53 9.52 -50.47
N ALA A 925 2.87 10.07 -51.64
CA ALA A 925 2.33 11.37 -52.08
C ALA A 925 1.24 11.32 -53.16
N ILE A 926 1.00 10.17 -53.83
CA ILE A 926 0.02 10.06 -54.93
C ILE A 926 -1.04 8.99 -54.68
N TYR A 927 -0.64 7.79 -54.26
CA TYR A 927 -1.53 6.62 -54.16
C TYR A 927 -2.02 6.33 -52.75
N TYR A 928 -1.26 6.72 -51.72
CA TYR A 928 -1.47 6.50 -50.28
C TYR A 928 -1.33 5.03 -49.85
N THR A 929 -0.46 4.28 -50.54
CA THR A 929 -0.04 2.90 -50.24
C THR A 929 1.17 2.86 -49.29
N LEU A 930 1.55 1.67 -48.83
CA LEU A 930 2.63 1.45 -47.86
C LEU A 930 3.94 1.09 -48.60
N ALA A 931 4.92 2.01 -48.59
CA ALA A 931 6.14 1.89 -49.42
C ALA A 931 7.08 0.72 -49.04
N ASP A 932 6.85 0.09 -47.88
CA ASP A 932 7.58 -1.10 -47.42
C ASP A 932 6.85 -2.43 -47.74
N ILE A 933 5.59 -2.38 -48.22
CA ILE A 933 4.71 -3.54 -48.40
C ILE A 933 4.13 -3.61 -49.82
N VAL A 934 4.61 -4.62 -50.56
CA VAL A 934 4.21 -5.00 -51.95
C VAL A 934 2.70 -5.11 -52.21
N ASP A 935 1.89 -5.36 -51.19
CA ASP A 935 0.48 -5.76 -51.29
C ASP A 935 -0.22 -5.22 -50.02
N THR A 936 -0.73 -3.98 -50.11
CA THR A 936 -1.16 -3.20 -48.93
C THR A 936 -2.37 -3.81 -48.20
N ASP A 937 -3.19 -4.63 -48.85
CA ASP A 937 -4.38 -5.26 -48.24
C ASP A 937 -4.35 -6.80 -48.11
N GLU A 938 -3.21 -7.42 -48.43
CA GLU A 938 -2.91 -8.86 -48.34
C GLU A 938 -3.81 -9.78 -49.18
N ASP A 939 -4.34 -9.24 -50.28
CA ASP A 939 -5.21 -9.89 -51.27
C ASP A 939 -4.46 -10.92 -52.16
N GLY A 940 -3.19 -10.67 -52.44
CA GLY A 940 -2.36 -11.44 -53.37
C GLY A 940 -2.08 -10.76 -54.71
N LEU A 941 -2.49 -9.51 -54.90
CA LEU A 941 -2.11 -8.60 -55.98
C LEU A 941 -1.21 -7.50 -55.41
N SER A 942 -0.19 -7.07 -56.17
CA SER A 942 0.62 -5.93 -55.74
C SER A 942 -0.06 -4.61 -56.09
N ASP A 943 0.22 -3.56 -55.33
CA ASP A 943 -0.42 -2.24 -55.49
C ASP A 943 -0.23 -1.68 -56.92
N TYR A 944 0.95 -1.89 -57.54
CA TYR A 944 1.18 -1.60 -58.95
C TYR A 944 0.31 -2.45 -59.90
N GLU A 945 0.14 -3.76 -59.63
CA GLU A 945 -0.71 -4.63 -60.44
C GLU A 945 -2.17 -4.18 -60.36
N GLU A 946 -2.65 -3.78 -59.20
CA GLU A 946 -3.99 -3.26 -59.03
C GLU A 946 -4.21 -1.92 -59.75
N LEU A 947 -3.36 -0.92 -59.48
CA LEU A 947 -3.49 0.42 -60.06
C LEU A 947 -3.33 0.43 -61.59
N PHE A 948 -2.47 -0.43 -62.15
CA PHE A 948 -2.07 -0.37 -63.56
C PHE A 948 -2.42 -1.60 -64.42
N VAL A 949 -2.73 -2.75 -63.83
CA VAL A 949 -3.07 -3.99 -64.55
C VAL A 949 -4.55 -4.35 -64.40
N TYR A 950 -5.08 -4.43 -63.18
CA TYR A 950 -6.43 -4.95 -62.90
C TYR A 950 -7.51 -3.86 -62.71
N ASN A 951 -7.14 -2.69 -62.15
CA ASN A 951 -8.00 -1.55 -61.80
C ASN A 951 -8.94 -1.82 -60.60
N THR A 952 -8.46 -2.62 -59.65
CA THR A 952 -9.01 -2.90 -58.30
C THR A 952 -8.54 -1.80 -57.32
N LEU A 953 -8.60 -2.02 -56.01
CA LEU A 953 -8.38 -1.01 -54.96
C LEU A 953 -7.36 -1.50 -53.90
N PRO A 954 -6.14 -0.92 -53.81
CA PRO A 954 -5.08 -1.32 -52.85
C PRO A 954 -5.34 -1.18 -51.35
N HIS A 955 -6.60 -1.06 -50.93
CA HIS A 955 -7.02 -0.93 -49.54
C HIS A 955 -8.36 -1.67 -49.28
N ASP A 956 -8.80 -2.52 -50.21
CA ASP A 956 -10.10 -3.18 -50.20
C ASP A 956 -10.02 -4.54 -50.91
N PRO A 957 -9.66 -5.63 -50.19
CA PRO A 957 -9.28 -6.93 -50.77
C PRO A 957 -10.46 -7.72 -51.39
N ASP A 958 -11.63 -7.11 -51.57
CA ASP A 958 -12.85 -7.66 -52.19
C ASP A 958 -13.59 -6.48 -52.83
N THR A 959 -13.01 -5.90 -53.91
CA THR A 959 -13.40 -4.61 -54.50
C THR A 959 -14.90 -4.51 -54.88
N ASP A 960 -15.61 -5.64 -55.00
CA ASP A 960 -17.02 -5.68 -55.38
C ASP A 960 -18.02 -6.33 -54.38
N ASP A 961 -17.58 -6.59 -53.13
CA ASP A 961 -18.39 -7.10 -52.00
C ASP A 961 -18.99 -8.52 -52.23
N ASP A 962 -18.35 -9.35 -53.05
CA ASP A 962 -18.81 -10.68 -53.49
C ASP A 962 -18.55 -11.79 -52.47
N ARG A 963 -17.49 -11.62 -51.66
CA ARG A 963 -16.82 -12.60 -50.77
C ARG A 963 -15.85 -13.54 -51.48
N LEU A 964 -15.17 -13.02 -52.49
CA LEU A 964 -14.04 -13.64 -53.15
C LEU A 964 -13.00 -12.52 -53.33
N ILE A 965 -11.79 -12.72 -52.83
CA ILE A 965 -10.76 -11.68 -52.89
C ILE A 965 -10.24 -11.52 -54.32
N ASP A 966 -9.84 -10.31 -54.69
CA ASP A 966 -9.51 -9.93 -56.06
C ASP A 966 -8.36 -10.77 -56.65
N GLY A 967 -7.34 -11.09 -55.85
CA GLY A 967 -6.24 -11.99 -56.18
C GLY A 967 -6.69 -13.43 -56.48
N ASP A 968 -7.62 -13.97 -55.68
CA ASP A 968 -8.23 -15.29 -55.94
C ASP A 968 -9.10 -15.24 -57.21
N GLU A 969 -9.80 -14.13 -57.49
CA GLU A 969 -10.56 -13.92 -58.73
C GLU A 969 -9.68 -13.96 -59.98
N ILE A 970 -8.53 -13.28 -59.96
CA ILE A 970 -7.55 -13.32 -61.05
C ILE A 970 -7.00 -14.75 -61.25
N VAL A 971 -6.81 -15.52 -60.18
CA VAL A 971 -6.39 -16.93 -60.24
C VAL A 971 -7.47 -17.84 -60.81
N LEU A 972 -8.74 -17.61 -60.46
CA LEU A 972 -9.90 -18.38 -60.92
C LEU A 972 -10.34 -17.98 -62.34
N GLY A 973 -10.04 -16.76 -62.76
CA GLY A 973 -10.41 -16.18 -64.05
C GLY A 973 -11.82 -15.59 -64.10
N THR A 974 -12.38 -15.24 -62.94
CA THR A 974 -13.55 -14.37 -62.76
C THR A 974 -13.11 -12.90 -62.96
N ASN A 975 -13.82 -11.91 -62.44
CA ASN A 975 -13.55 -10.51 -62.71
C ASN A 975 -13.81 -9.65 -61.45
N PRO A 976 -12.76 -9.14 -60.78
CA PRO A 976 -12.80 -8.45 -59.47
C PRO A 976 -13.40 -7.03 -59.49
N LEU A 977 -14.40 -6.83 -60.35
CA LEU A 977 -15.17 -5.59 -60.51
C LEU A 977 -16.64 -5.91 -60.85
N LEU A 978 -17.03 -7.19 -60.78
CA LEU A 978 -18.34 -7.77 -61.08
C LEU A 978 -18.56 -9.12 -60.32
N GLY A 979 -19.03 -9.08 -59.07
CA GLY A 979 -19.50 -10.22 -58.27
C GLY A 979 -20.73 -11.02 -58.76
N ASP A 980 -20.72 -11.38 -60.04
CA ASP A 980 -21.59 -12.28 -60.82
C ASP A 980 -21.01 -12.28 -62.26
N SER A 981 -19.82 -12.90 -62.44
CA SER A 981 -19.02 -12.81 -63.68
C SER A 981 -19.76 -13.31 -64.91
N ASP A 982 -20.60 -14.34 -64.76
CA ASP A 982 -21.33 -14.94 -65.87
C ASP A 982 -22.77 -14.39 -66.06
N SER A 983 -23.24 -13.56 -65.12
CA SER A 983 -24.53 -12.88 -65.09
C SER A 983 -25.76 -13.79 -64.98
N ASP A 984 -25.62 -14.88 -64.23
CA ASP A 984 -26.64 -15.86 -63.86
C ASP A 984 -27.55 -15.37 -62.72
N GLY A 985 -27.00 -14.60 -61.77
CA GLY A 985 -27.67 -14.09 -60.58
C GLY A 985 -27.31 -14.78 -59.26
N ILE A 986 -26.13 -15.42 -59.21
CA ILE A 986 -25.39 -15.84 -58.02
C ILE A 986 -24.02 -15.16 -58.09
N SER A 987 -23.41 -14.81 -56.96
CA SER A 987 -22.07 -14.21 -56.91
C SER A 987 -20.99 -15.29 -56.96
N ASP A 988 -19.81 -14.96 -57.46
CA ASP A 988 -18.75 -15.91 -57.79
C ASP A 988 -18.22 -16.61 -56.53
N GLY A 989 -18.01 -15.88 -55.44
CA GLY A 989 -17.72 -16.39 -54.10
C GLY A 989 -18.85 -17.24 -53.51
N GLN A 990 -20.11 -16.96 -53.85
CA GLN A 990 -21.24 -17.80 -53.44
C GLN A 990 -21.32 -19.11 -54.24
N GLU A 991 -20.86 -19.13 -55.50
CA GLU A 991 -20.78 -20.34 -56.34
C GLU A 991 -19.69 -21.30 -55.81
N LEU A 992 -18.54 -20.78 -55.42
CA LEU A 992 -17.48 -21.56 -54.75
C LEU A 992 -17.99 -22.26 -53.47
N ILE A 993 -18.77 -21.54 -52.65
CA ILE A 993 -19.39 -22.10 -51.43
C ILE A 993 -20.41 -23.21 -51.74
N ASP A 994 -21.15 -23.10 -52.86
CA ASP A 994 -22.16 -24.08 -53.29
C ASP A 994 -21.58 -25.24 -54.15
N GLU A 995 -20.25 -25.28 -54.36
CA GLU A 995 -19.50 -26.21 -55.24
C GLU A 995 -19.93 -26.14 -56.73
N THR A 996 -20.26 -24.95 -57.25
CA THR A 996 -20.56 -24.65 -58.67
C THR A 996 -19.40 -23.92 -59.37
N ASP A 997 -19.49 -23.76 -60.70
CA ASP A 997 -18.45 -23.17 -61.58
C ASP A 997 -18.85 -21.72 -61.94
N PRO A 998 -18.21 -20.67 -61.37
CA PRO A 998 -18.61 -19.25 -61.54
C PRO A 998 -18.44 -18.70 -62.97
N LEU A 999 -18.10 -19.57 -63.94
CA LEU A 999 -17.95 -19.24 -65.35
C LEU A 999 -18.88 -20.07 -66.27
N ASP A 1000 -19.81 -20.90 -65.75
CA ASP A 1000 -20.86 -21.59 -66.53
C ASP A 1000 -22.30 -21.33 -66.02
N PRO A 1001 -23.09 -20.45 -66.68
CA PRO A 1001 -24.41 -19.96 -66.23
C PRO A 1001 -25.55 -20.98 -66.43
N ASN A 1002 -25.25 -22.26 -66.19
CA ASN A 1002 -26.08 -23.42 -66.48
C ASN A 1002 -25.86 -24.59 -65.48
N ASP A 1003 -24.83 -24.57 -64.64
CA ASP A 1003 -24.49 -25.74 -63.80
C ASP A 1003 -25.32 -25.78 -62.49
N ASN A 1004 -25.63 -24.60 -61.94
CA ASN A 1004 -26.48 -24.35 -60.78
C ASN A 1004 -27.96 -24.76 -61.00
N MET A 1005 -28.31 -25.20 -62.20
CA MET A 1005 -29.66 -25.58 -62.64
C MET A 1005 -30.32 -26.66 -61.76
N ASN A 1006 -29.55 -27.43 -60.99
CA ASN A 1006 -30.09 -28.33 -59.95
C ASN A 1006 -30.41 -27.60 -58.63
N TYR A 1007 -29.60 -26.61 -58.25
CA TYR A 1007 -29.72 -25.81 -57.04
C TYR A 1007 -30.95 -24.90 -57.11
N THR A 1008 -31.17 -24.19 -58.22
CA THR A 1008 -32.41 -23.43 -58.47
C THR A 1008 -33.66 -24.32 -58.36
N ILE A 1009 -33.62 -25.53 -58.93
CA ILE A 1009 -34.73 -26.49 -58.85
C ILE A 1009 -34.95 -26.96 -57.40
N MET A 1010 -33.89 -27.22 -56.62
CA MET A 1010 -34.02 -27.60 -55.21
C MET A 1010 -34.53 -26.45 -54.33
N ARG A 1011 -34.06 -25.22 -54.53
CA ARG A 1011 -34.55 -24.00 -53.86
C ARG A 1011 -36.06 -23.81 -54.12
N TYR A 1012 -36.51 -23.97 -55.37
CA TYR A 1012 -37.95 -23.97 -55.68
C TYR A 1012 -38.72 -25.14 -55.04
N ILE A 1013 -38.14 -26.35 -54.97
CA ILE A 1013 -38.76 -27.49 -54.28
C ILE A 1013 -38.90 -27.23 -52.78
N PHE A 1014 -37.88 -26.69 -52.11
CA PHE A 1014 -37.93 -26.34 -50.69
C PHE A 1014 -38.95 -25.24 -50.39
N ILE A 1015 -39.01 -24.18 -51.22
CA ILE A 1015 -40.04 -23.14 -51.13
C ILE A 1015 -41.45 -23.74 -51.29
N ILE A 1016 -41.64 -24.70 -52.21
CA ILE A 1016 -42.91 -25.41 -52.39
C ILE A 1016 -43.24 -26.28 -51.15
N PHE A 1017 -42.26 -26.95 -50.54
CA PHE A 1017 -42.46 -27.78 -49.34
C PHE A 1017 -42.71 -26.97 -48.06
N GLY A 1018 -42.08 -25.80 -47.91
CA GLY A 1018 -42.34 -24.85 -46.82
C GLY A 1018 -43.67 -24.10 -46.97
N SER A 1019 -44.19 -23.98 -48.20
CA SER A 1019 -45.50 -23.39 -48.46
C SER A 1019 -46.66 -24.30 -48.01
N ILE A 1020 -47.86 -23.69 -47.90
CA ILE A 1020 -49.14 -24.37 -47.61
C ILE A 1020 -49.42 -25.57 -48.56
N ILE A 1021 -48.81 -25.60 -49.74
CA ILE A 1021 -48.96 -26.69 -50.72
C ILE A 1021 -48.23 -27.97 -50.24
N GLY A 1022 -47.05 -27.84 -49.62
CA GLY A 1022 -46.29 -28.96 -49.07
C GLY A 1022 -47.03 -29.70 -47.95
N THR A 1023 -47.70 -28.95 -47.07
CA THR A 1023 -48.51 -29.51 -45.97
C THR A 1023 -49.68 -30.37 -46.50
N ILE A 1024 -50.29 -29.96 -47.62
CA ILE A 1024 -51.40 -30.69 -48.26
C ILE A 1024 -50.90 -32.01 -48.89
N LEU A 1025 -49.73 -32.01 -49.52
CA LEU A 1025 -49.11 -33.21 -50.11
C LEU A 1025 -48.83 -34.28 -49.06
N ILE A 1026 -48.22 -33.90 -47.93
CA ILE A 1026 -47.86 -34.84 -46.85
C ILE A 1026 -49.11 -35.45 -46.20
N TYR A 1027 -50.12 -34.63 -45.85
CA TYR A 1027 -51.29 -35.13 -45.11
C TYR A 1027 -52.28 -35.94 -45.96
N TYR A 1028 -52.41 -35.66 -47.27
CA TYR A 1028 -53.46 -36.25 -48.10
C TYR A 1028 -52.98 -37.28 -49.14
N ILE A 1029 -51.71 -37.26 -49.55
CA ILE A 1029 -51.21 -38.15 -50.62
C ILE A 1029 -50.34 -39.29 -50.06
N ALA A 1030 -49.52 -39.05 -49.02
CA ALA A 1030 -48.72 -40.10 -48.39
C ALA A 1030 -49.52 -41.33 -47.89
N PRO A 1031 -50.73 -41.19 -47.28
CA PRO A 1031 -51.51 -42.34 -46.81
C PRO A 1031 -51.95 -43.30 -47.92
N PHE A 1032 -52.02 -42.82 -49.17
CA PHE A 1032 -52.43 -43.64 -50.32
C PHE A 1032 -51.32 -44.63 -50.72
N PHE A 1033 -50.06 -44.19 -50.71
CA PHE A 1033 -48.91 -45.00 -51.12
C PHE A 1033 -48.42 -45.98 -50.04
N ILE A 1034 -48.54 -45.63 -48.76
CA ILE A 1034 -48.12 -46.49 -47.63
C ILE A 1034 -48.94 -47.80 -47.56
N SER A 1035 -50.11 -47.87 -48.19
CA SER A 1035 -51.00 -49.05 -48.18
C SER A 1035 -50.52 -50.26 -49.01
N ARG A 1036 -49.34 -50.22 -49.65
CA ARG A 1036 -48.87 -51.27 -50.58
C ARG A 1036 -47.41 -51.74 -50.45
N LEU A 1037 -46.66 -51.29 -49.46
CA LEU A 1037 -45.30 -51.82 -49.24
C LEU A 1037 -45.36 -53.21 -48.58
N SER A 1038 -44.52 -54.13 -49.06
CA SER A 1038 -44.41 -55.47 -48.49
C SER A 1038 -43.49 -55.46 -47.27
N LYS A 1039 -43.71 -56.42 -46.35
CA LYS A 1039 -42.93 -56.54 -45.10
C LYS A 1039 -41.43 -56.79 -45.30
N GLU A 1040 -41.00 -57.07 -46.53
CA GLU A 1040 -39.59 -57.27 -46.89
C GLU A 1040 -38.90 -55.95 -47.30
N GLU A 1041 -39.65 -54.96 -47.80
CA GLU A 1041 -39.12 -53.63 -48.16
C GLU A 1041 -38.93 -52.75 -46.91
N GLU A 1042 -39.84 -52.83 -45.95
CA GLU A 1042 -39.76 -52.16 -44.64
C GLU A 1042 -38.48 -52.57 -43.87
N ILE A 1043 -38.13 -53.86 -43.91
CA ILE A 1043 -36.89 -54.40 -43.30
C ILE A 1043 -35.63 -53.94 -44.04
N LYS A 1044 -35.72 -53.68 -45.36
CA LYS A 1044 -34.60 -53.14 -46.13
C LYS A 1044 -34.31 -51.67 -45.76
N TRP A 1045 -35.35 -50.83 -45.72
CA TRP A 1045 -35.24 -49.42 -45.35
C TRP A 1045 -34.73 -49.23 -43.91
N VAL A 1046 -35.22 -50.05 -42.98
CA VAL A 1046 -34.74 -50.05 -41.58
C VAL A 1046 -33.26 -50.45 -41.46
N ARG A 1047 -32.76 -51.34 -42.32
CA ARG A 1047 -31.31 -51.68 -42.38
C ARG A 1047 -30.47 -50.57 -43.00
N GLU A 1048 -30.93 -49.95 -44.09
CA GLU A 1048 -30.21 -48.86 -44.76
C GLU A 1048 -30.16 -47.60 -43.87
N GLY A 1049 -31.23 -47.28 -43.15
CA GLY A 1049 -31.26 -46.20 -42.15
C GLY A 1049 -30.35 -46.44 -40.94
N MET A 1050 -30.20 -47.68 -40.47
CA MET A 1050 -29.20 -48.03 -39.44
C MET A 1050 -27.76 -47.91 -39.96
N LEU A 1051 -27.51 -48.24 -41.23
CA LEU A 1051 -26.21 -48.08 -41.88
C LEU A 1051 -25.83 -46.61 -42.05
N TRP A 1052 -26.79 -45.75 -42.39
CA TRP A 1052 -26.59 -44.30 -42.50
C TRP A 1052 -26.28 -43.66 -41.15
N ARG A 1053 -27.03 -43.99 -40.09
CA ARG A 1053 -26.76 -43.51 -38.72
C ARG A 1053 -25.39 -43.95 -38.21
N ARG A 1054 -24.98 -45.18 -38.51
CA ARG A 1054 -23.65 -45.68 -38.19
C ARG A 1054 -22.55 -44.90 -38.92
N LYS A 1055 -22.69 -44.65 -40.23
CA LYS A 1055 -21.73 -43.81 -40.98
C LYS A 1055 -21.67 -42.36 -40.49
N LYS A 1056 -22.79 -41.77 -40.05
CA LYS A 1056 -22.78 -40.44 -39.43
C LYS A 1056 -22.04 -40.46 -38.09
N SER A 1057 -22.25 -41.48 -37.26
CA SER A 1057 -21.51 -41.67 -36.00
C SER A 1057 -20.02 -41.93 -36.20
N GLU A 1058 -19.63 -42.65 -37.27
CA GLU A 1058 -18.22 -42.87 -37.64
C GLU A 1058 -17.56 -41.58 -38.19
N ARG A 1059 -18.32 -40.64 -38.78
CA ARG A 1059 -17.80 -39.32 -39.19
C ARG A 1059 -17.61 -38.35 -38.02
N MET A 1060 -18.57 -38.26 -37.09
CA MET A 1060 -18.45 -37.36 -35.93
C MET A 1060 -17.46 -37.86 -34.85
N LEU A 1061 -16.91 -39.07 -35.00
CA LEU A 1061 -15.75 -39.53 -34.23
C LEU A 1061 -14.41 -39.20 -34.89
N ASN A 1062 -14.40 -38.82 -36.17
CA ASN A 1062 -13.19 -38.43 -36.90
C ASN A 1062 -12.97 -36.92 -36.94
N SER A 1063 -13.98 -36.09 -36.64
CA SER A 1063 -13.84 -34.63 -36.57
C SER A 1063 -13.12 -34.14 -35.31
N ASN A 1064 -12.99 -34.97 -34.28
CA ASN A 1064 -12.28 -34.62 -33.03
C ASN A 1064 -10.77 -34.94 -33.07
N ASN A 1065 -10.23 -35.28 -34.26
CA ASN A 1065 -8.84 -35.67 -34.46
C ASN A 1065 -8.09 -34.71 -35.41
N TYR A 1066 -8.57 -33.48 -35.59
CA TYR A 1066 -7.97 -32.47 -36.49
C TYR A 1066 -7.43 -31.21 -35.78
N ASN A 1067 -7.43 -31.18 -34.44
CA ASN A 1067 -6.88 -30.08 -33.63
C ASN A 1067 -5.60 -30.53 -32.88
N ASN A 1068 -4.72 -31.30 -33.52
CA ASN A 1068 -3.54 -31.88 -32.84
C ASN A 1068 -2.31 -32.10 -33.76
N GLU A 1069 -2.29 -31.44 -34.93
CA GLU A 1069 -1.14 -31.34 -35.83
C GLU A 1069 -1.09 -29.89 -36.35
N ASN A 1070 -0.58 -28.99 -35.50
CA ASN A 1070 -0.02 -27.65 -35.80
C ASN A 1070 0.74 -27.17 -34.55
N GLN A 1071 1.84 -27.86 -34.26
CA GLN A 1071 3.03 -27.34 -33.59
C GLN A 1071 4.18 -27.59 -34.58
N GLU A 1072 5.20 -26.73 -34.59
CA GLU A 1072 6.27 -26.63 -35.61
C GLU A 1072 5.89 -25.86 -36.90
N SER A 1073 5.71 -24.55 -36.77
CA SER A 1073 6.63 -23.56 -37.38
C SER A 1073 6.56 -22.28 -36.56
#